data_AF-A0A1Y2U2U2-F1
#
_entry.id   AF-A0A1Y2U2U2-F1
#
_cell.length_a   1.000
_cell.length_b   1.000
_cell.length_c   1.000
_cell.angle_alpha   90.00
_cell.angle_beta   90.00
_cell.angle_gamma   90.00
#
_symmetry.space_group_name_H-M   'P 1'
#
loop_
_entity.id
_entity.type
_entity.pdbx_description
1 polymer ?
#
loop_
_entity_poly.entity_id
_entity_poly.type
_entity_poly.pdbx_seq_one_letter_code
_entity_poly.pdbx_strand_id
1 'polypeptide(L)'
;MVDIPNRLAHLWGNNNEEVYQQEHLARESFMNSIQCPGSDETEALEEMKTKSPLGHQKQFLPEYSVWGSPKMPVFNPAYSLLDSAKDIDFKASRMCANVHLYDFHPRNIDEEFRHRDLDFNEREEHTRKYQWAADNGSFLDLVQYFCTQARLKECEWHRCRAQRARLERAMPSCGKWENFYKWALTAGSCQLAAAKAGYQWFDDFSAYQLDNLIYLKSDTGLPGDDTTVFDICKITYFLLMQVQAPCTTTRNGMLSFWKGDPRSWAWHSGAIPQRIILPSVQHALEKAAIINVCKNRFWNLAYSSERGQDDLYALMELAEESANHKSFEHPGHETCGSELCLFQDENSTLKTQLHKCADRDCSTLVFPIHQLNDAVYKNQSTAWPTSSMNCIDISLSPESTEFMAISHVWSDGTGVGISRPGEVNSCLLFYFKQLADQLNCDGIWWDSICIPPERQARRKAISKMHENYALAKHTIIHDTYLLQFDWADDGSAALALILSPWFTRGWTALELSVSNSVKVIFRDPADHSKQVIKDLDDDILARNGSFSKLGHIVATAVISRLRKKEPSISDLLMIMRTRSTSWTRDRIAIASMLARVLDYDYEDSPMAATIKIMRLYLEVPLKFLLHGHETVSPSGGPFSWCPSNLLDGSPATLNDLPSQRTHEGNVLIDKYGAAVGPWQIRLVTAEDKKSLRPYALHLSIEHRIRKTLEDKWDHCLLLYNEFAGVDQPPSLLVALVGICWPEERHMFSTTTGPCVDSHYVGCVYDKDTSKELYNKLYSVRIGCEREKPTVPAKEVLTKMDTYARSWILRAIYATGSAFNMKIPEIPGHDTEQKRFDKDKVRGYGGVGGLESSRQPIDIPLMVERARRDTSKTVTWETLTGLTGPGYYPLTGKPYA
;
A
#
# COMPACT_ATOMS: atom_id res chain seq x y z
N MET A 1 -28.46 24.04 6.65
CA MET A 1 -27.33 23.48 5.88
C MET A 1 -26.00 23.77 6.57
N VAL A 2 -25.87 23.40 7.84
CA VAL A 2 -24.67 23.58 8.65
C VAL A 2 -24.60 22.34 9.52
N ASP A 3 -23.88 21.30 9.07
CA ASP A 3 -23.50 20.15 9.93
C ASP A 3 -22.57 19.12 9.26
N ILE A 4 -22.37 19.20 7.94
CA ILE A 4 -21.54 18.24 7.20
C ILE A 4 -20.01 18.37 7.48
N PRO A 5 -19.43 19.56 7.74
CA PRO A 5 -17.97 19.69 7.92
C PRO A 5 -17.41 19.13 9.24
N ASN A 6 -18.25 18.90 10.26
CA ASN A 6 -17.79 18.42 11.56
C ASN A 6 -17.51 16.92 11.59
N ARG A 7 -18.12 16.12 10.69
CA ARG A 7 -17.93 14.66 10.57
C ARG A 7 -16.55 14.26 10.01
N LEU A 8 -15.93 15.07 9.16
CA LEU A 8 -14.77 14.63 8.37
C LEU A 8 -13.43 14.63 9.14
N ALA A 9 -13.26 15.49 10.15
CA ALA A 9 -12.01 15.50 10.93
C ALA A 9 -11.92 14.39 12.01
N HIS A 10 -12.98 13.61 12.19
CA HIS A 10 -13.00 12.42 13.03
C HIS A 10 -12.46 11.18 12.28
N LEU A 11 -12.23 11.28 10.96
CA LEU A 11 -11.92 10.15 10.08
C LEU A 11 -10.46 9.69 10.09
N TRP A 12 -9.47 10.53 10.39
CA TRP A 12 -8.06 10.11 10.30
C TRP A 12 -7.59 9.20 11.44
N GLY A 13 -8.10 9.40 12.67
CA GLY A 13 -7.91 8.42 13.76
C GLY A 13 -8.73 7.16 13.53
N ASN A 14 -9.97 7.34 13.05
CA ASN A 14 -10.92 6.24 12.84
C ASN A 14 -10.59 5.36 11.63
N ASN A 15 -9.86 5.81 10.59
CA ASN A 15 -9.65 5.02 9.38
C ASN A 15 -8.53 3.97 9.50
N ASN A 16 -7.41 4.28 10.17
CA ASN A 16 -6.44 3.25 10.53
C ASN A 16 -7.07 2.24 11.51
N GLU A 17 -7.98 2.72 12.36
CA GLU A 17 -8.78 1.87 13.24
C GLU A 17 -9.84 1.05 12.46
N GLU A 18 -10.50 1.60 11.44
CA GLU A 18 -11.45 0.89 10.57
C GLU A 18 -10.74 -0.14 9.69
N VAL A 19 -9.57 0.17 9.11
CA VAL A 19 -8.75 -0.79 8.34
C VAL A 19 -8.28 -1.91 9.27
N TYR A 20 -7.81 -1.56 10.47
CA TYR A 20 -7.46 -2.55 11.48
C TYR A 20 -8.66 -3.39 11.91
N GLN A 21 -9.83 -2.78 12.10
CA GLN A 21 -11.08 -3.48 12.40
C GLN A 21 -11.51 -4.37 11.23
N GLN A 22 -11.36 -3.95 9.98
CA GLN A 22 -11.66 -4.76 8.80
C GLN A 22 -10.71 -5.96 8.69
N GLU A 23 -9.40 -5.77 8.86
CA GLU A 23 -8.43 -6.86 8.90
C GLU A 23 -8.68 -7.80 10.08
N HIS A 24 -9.06 -7.25 11.24
CA HIS A 24 -9.42 -8.04 12.42
C HIS A 24 -10.69 -8.85 12.18
N LEU A 25 -11.76 -8.23 11.67
CA LEU A 25 -13.01 -8.89 11.31
C LEU A 25 -12.80 -9.95 10.21
N ALA A 26 -11.91 -9.68 9.26
CA ALA A 26 -11.52 -10.62 8.21
C ALA A 26 -10.82 -11.85 8.80
N ARG A 27 -9.86 -11.64 9.71
CA ARG A 27 -9.17 -12.72 10.44
C ARG A 27 -10.15 -13.51 11.31
N GLU A 28 -11.05 -12.85 12.02
CA GLU A 28 -12.09 -13.51 12.82
C GLU A 28 -13.05 -14.32 11.95
N SER A 29 -13.55 -13.74 10.85
CA SER A 29 -14.38 -14.44 9.86
C SER A 29 -13.70 -15.70 9.33
N PHE A 30 -12.42 -15.59 8.96
CA PHE A 30 -11.62 -16.72 8.50
C PHE A 30 -11.48 -17.80 9.56
N MET A 31 -11.10 -17.43 10.79
CA MET A 31 -10.99 -18.39 11.89
C MET A 31 -12.34 -18.99 12.27
N ASN A 32 -13.44 -18.27 12.10
CA ASN A 32 -14.80 -18.78 12.29
C ASN A 32 -15.24 -19.76 11.20
N SER A 33 -14.65 -19.71 10.00
CA SER A 33 -14.86 -20.70 8.95
C SER A 33 -14.26 -22.08 9.27
N ILE A 34 -13.39 -22.16 10.29
CA ILE A 34 -12.75 -23.39 10.75
C ILE A 34 -13.58 -24.00 11.88
N GLN A 35 -13.83 -25.31 11.81
CA GLN A 35 -14.59 -26.04 12.83
C GLN A 35 -13.93 -25.92 14.22
N CYS A 36 -14.73 -25.62 15.26
CA CYS A 36 -14.26 -25.60 16.65
C CYS A 36 -13.85 -27.02 17.14
N PRO A 37 -12.95 -27.13 18.14
CA PRO A 37 -12.67 -28.40 18.79
C PRO A 37 -13.93 -28.98 19.45
N GLY A 38 -14.09 -30.31 19.38
CA GLY A 38 -15.15 -31.03 20.09
C GLY A 38 -14.85 -31.11 21.60
N SER A 39 -15.83 -31.59 22.38
CA SER A 39 -15.66 -31.81 23.83
C SER A 39 -14.46 -32.70 24.14
N ASP A 40 -14.39 -33.84 23.47
CA ASP A 40 -13.41 -34.89 23.74
C ASP A 40 -11.99 -34.45 23.38
N GLU A 41 -11.86 -33.62 22.34
CA GLU A 41 -10.58 -33.02 21.94
C GLU A 41 -10.15 -31.94 22.92
N THR A 42 -11.09 -31.11 23.38
CA THR A 42 -10.80 -30.04 24.36
C THR A 42 -10.32 -30.63 25.67
N GLU A 43 -10.98 -31.69 26.16
CA GLU A 43 -10.55 -32.43 27.35
C GLU A 43 -9.13 -33.01 27.17
N ALA A 44 -8.87 -33.63 26.01
CA ALA A 44 -7.56 -34.22 25.73
C ALA A 44 -6.43 -33.18 25.60
N LEU A 45 -6.73 -31.98 25.10
CA LEU A 45 -5.77 -30.85 25.04
C LEU A 45 -5.48 -30.28 26.42
N GLU A 46 -6.47 -30.15 27.29
CA GLU A 46 -6.28 -29.72 28.69
C GLU A 46 -5.52 -30.76 29.52
N GLU A 47 -5.74 -32.06 29.28
CA GLU A 47 -4.91 -33.12 29.87
C GLU A 47 -3.43 -32.99 29.45
N MET A 48 -3.15 -32.67 28.18
CA MET A 48 -1.78 -32.48 27.68
C MET A 48 -1.10 -31.26 28.30
N LYS A 49 -1.86 -30.16 28.42
CA LYS A 49 -1.42 -28.93 29.07
C LYS A 49 -1.05 -29.16 30.53
N THR A 50 -1.87 -29.90 31.27
CA THR A 50 -1.63 -30.23 32.69
C THR A 50 -0.50 -31.24 32.90
N LYS A 51 -0.26 -32.15 31.95
CA LYS A 51 0.87 -33.10 31.96
C LYS A 51 2.21 -32.47 31.56
N SER A 52 2.19 -31.26 30.99
CA SER A 52 3.39 -30.53 30.54
C SER A 52 3.72 -29.26 31.37
N PRO A 53 3.69 -29.27 32.72
CA PRO A 53 3.93 -28.06 33.49
C PRO A 53 5.43 -27.71 33.48
N LEU A 54 5.77 -26.58 32.84
CA LEU A 54 6.99 -25.77 33.01
C LEU A 54 8.38 -26.41 32.77
N GLY A 55 8.50 -27.71 32.51
CA GLY A 55 9.81 -28.40 32.50
C GLY A 55 10.24 -29.11 31.21
N HIS A 56 9.32 -29.48 30.31
CA HIS A 56 9.65 -30.45 29.25
C HIS A 56 9.66 -29.94 27.80
N GLN A 57 9.19 -28.73 27.48
CA GLN A 57 9.35 -28.21 26.11
C GLN A 57 10.79 -27.76 25.78
N LYS A 58 11.67 -27.61 26.79
CA LYS A 58 13.12 -27.48 26.55
C LYS A 58 13.75 -28.72 25.90
N GLN A 59 13.09 -29.89 25.89
CA GLN A 59 13.62 -31.12 25.29
C GLN A 59 13.41 -31.23 23.77
N PHE A 60 12.58 -30.37 23.16
CA PHE A 60 12.36 -30.37 21.70
C PHE A 60 13.25 -29.39 20.94
N LEU A 61 13.87 -28.44 21.64
CA LEU A 61 15.10 -27.87 21.16
C LEU A 61 16.11 -29.02 21.22
N PRO A 62 16.71 -29.49 20.11
CA PRO A 62 17.82 -30.44 20.22
C PRO A 62 18.77 -29.90 21.27
N GLU A 63 19.24 -30.73 22.21
CA GLU A 63 20.25 -30.30 23.19
C GLU A 63 21.27 -29.44 22.45
N TYR A 64 21.33 -28.14 22.74
CA TYR A 64 22.06 -27.18 21.90
C TYR A 64 23.57 -27.51 21.80
N SER A 65 24.06 -28.42 22.65
CA SER A 65 25.35 -29.11 22.55
C SER A 65 25.56 -29.93 21.26
N VAL A 66 24.54 -30.11 20.41
CA VAL A 66 24.61 -30.90 19.16
C VAL A 66 24.80 -30.04 17.90
N TRP A 67 24.71 -28.71 17.96
CA TRP A 67 25.08 -27.84 16.82
C TRP A 67 26.60 -27.78 16.55
N GLY A 68 27.37 -28.57 17.30
CA GLY A 68 28.72 -29.01 16.93
C GLY A 68 28.70 -30.46 16.44
N SER A 69 28.91 -30.66 15.14
CA SER A 69 29.22 -31.96 14.52
C SER A 69 28.09 -33.01 14.47
N PRO A 70 27.07 -32.75 13.64
CA PRO A 70 26.89 -33.63 12.48
C PRO A 70 27.07 -32.83 11.18
N LYS A 71 27.69 -33.45 10.17
CA LYS A 71 27.73 -32.88 8.81
C LYS A 71 26.30 -32.58 8.38
N MET A 72 26.04 -31.35 7.92
CA MET A 72 24.76 -30.96 7.34
C MET A 72 24.34 -32.02 6.30
N PRO A 73 23.11 -32.58 6.39
CA PRO A 73 22.67 -33.54 5.39
C PRO A 73 22.59 -32.85 4.04
N VAL A 74 23.15 -33.48 3.02
CA VAL A 74 23.04 -33.00 1.64
C VAL A 74 21.59 -33.13 1.20
N PHE A 75 21.09 -32.10 0.53
CA PHE A 75 19.77 -32.06 -0.05
C PHE A 75 19.50 -33.28 -0.93
N ASN A 76 18.37 -33.94 -0.67
CA ASN A 76 17.87 -35.05 -1.44
C ASN A 76 16.33 -34.94 -1.53
N PRO A 77 15.77 -34.58 -2.70
CA PRO A 77 14.33 -34.36 -2.85
C PRO A 77 13.49 -35.63 -2.60
N ALA A 78 14.09 -36.83 -2.73
CA ALA A 78 13.44 -38.10 -2.46
C ALA A 78 13.33 -38.42 -0.95
N TYR A 79 14.02 -37.68 -0.08
CA TYR A 79 13.97 -37.89 1.36
C TYR A 79 12.60 -37.51 1.92
N SER A 80 12.00 -38.39 2.72
CA SER A 80 10.74 -38.09 3.41
C SER A 80 10.98 -37.03 4.48
N LEU A 81 10.24 -35.93 4.39
CA LEU A 81 10.23 -34.89 5.43
C LEU A 81 9.20 -35.17 6.53
N LEU A 82 8.29 -36.11 6.29
CA LEU A 82 7.35 -36.59 7.29
C LEU A 82 7.97 -37.79 8.02
N ASP A 83 7.85 -37.78 9.34
CA ASP A 83 8.37 -38.83 10.21
C ASP A 83 7.55 -40.12 10.04
N SER A 84 8.24 -41.25 9.83
CA SER A 84 7.61 -42.55 9.65
C SER A 84 7.09 -43.04 11.00
N ALA A 85 5.80 -42.89 11.26
CA ALA A 85 5.20 -43.32 12.51
C ALA A 85 5.34 -44.85 12.69
N LYS A 86 6.21 -45.28 13.60
CA LYS A 86 6.02 -46.55 14.30
C LYS A 86 5.09 -46.26 15.48
N ASP A 87 3.91 -46.89 15.46
CA ASP A 87 2.96 -47.00 16.58
C ASP A 87 2.18 -45.74 17.00
N ILE A 88 1.34 -45.17 16.11
CA ILE A 88 0.17 -44.40 16.55
C ILE A 88 -1.07 -44.96 15.86
N ASP A 89 -1.99 -45.53 16.64
CA ASP A 89 -3.28 -45.98 16.14
C ASP A 89 -4.15 -44.75 15.80
N PHE A 90 -4.07 -44.30 14.55
CA PHE A 90 -4.80 -43.13 14.04
C PHE A 90 -6.33 -43.25 14.17
N LYS A 91 -6.87 -44.48 14.30
CA LYS A 91 -8.30 -44.71 14.55
C LYS A 91 -8.71 -44.49 16.02
N ALA A 92 -7.74 -44.40 16.93
CA ALA A 92 -7.94 -44.20 18.36
C ALA A 92 -7.50 -42.81 18.89
N SER A 93 -6.86 -41.98 18.05
CA SER A 93 -6.40 -40.65 18.47
C SER A 93 -7.56 -39.65 18.64
N ARG A 94 -7.70 -39.06 19.84
CA ARG A 94 -8.65 -37.98 20.15
C ARG A 94 -8.20 -36.59 19.68
N MET A 95 -7.03 -36.49 19.05
CA MET A 95 -6.38 -35.20 18.74
C MET A 95 -5.48 -35.24 17.50
N CYS A 96 -4.95 -34.07 17.13
CA CYS A 96 -3.96 -33.89 16.07
C CYS A 96 -2.67 -34.71 16.33
N ALA A 97 -2.16 -35.40 15.30
CA ALA A 97 -0.91 -36.16 15.39
C ALA A 97 0.33 -35.28 15.67
N ASN A 98 0.23 -33.99 15.36
CA ASN A 98 1.28 -32.98 15.48
C ASN A 98 1.04 -32.02 16.66
N VAL A 99 0.27 -32.45 17.67
CA VAL A 99 0.04 -31.70 18.91
C VAL A 99 1.33 -31.35 19.67
N HIS A 100 2.41 -32.10 19.45
CA HIS A 100 3.73 -31.81 20.03
C HIS A 100 4.35 -30.49 19.54
N LEU A 101 3.83 -29.92 18.43
CA LEU A 101 4.20 -28.61 17.90
C LEU A 101 3.29 -27.47 18.39
N TYR A 102 2.34 -27.77 19.29
CA TYR A 102 1.48 -26.77 19.92
C TYR A 102 2.24 -26.16 21.09
N ASP A 103 2.23 -24.84 21.18
CA ASP A 103 2.70 -24.13 22.36
C ASP A 103 1.58 -24.09 23.41
N PHE A 104 1.77 -24.87 24.48
CA PHE A 104 0.85 -24.95 25.61
C PHE A 104 1.08 -23.86 26.67
N HIS A 105 2.07 -22.98 26.46
CA HIS A 105 2.40 -21.86 27.34
C HIS A 105 2.04 -20.54 26.66
N PRO A 106 0.76 -20.14 26.58
CA PRO A 106 0.43 -18.80 26.14
C PRO A 106 1.07 -17.80 27.12
N ARG A 107 2.00 -16.98 26.63
CA ARG A 107 2.56 -15.88 27.42
C ARG A 107 1.42 -14.92 27.77
N ASN A 108 0.81 -15.06 28.95
CA ASN A 108 -0.25 -14.16 29.40
C ASN A 108 0.35 -12.76 29.59
N ILE A 109 -0.15 -11.79 28.82
CA ILE A 109 0.48 -10.47 28.63
C ILE A 109 0.13 -9.49 29.76
N ASP A 110 -0.93 -9.73 30.52
CA ASP A 110 -1.64 -8.61 31.16
C ASP A 110 -0.88 -7.87 32.27
N GLU A 111 0.17 -8.40 32.90
CA GLU A 111 0.83 -7.66 34.01
C GLU A 111 2.37 -7.70 34.08
N GLU A 112 3.07 -8.70 33.54
CA GLU A 112 4.51 -8.88 33.88
C GLU A 112 5.52 -8.24 32.92
N PHE A 113 5.15 -7.85 31.70
CA PHE A 113 6.13 -7.55 30.64
C PHE A 113 6.32 -6.08 30.25
N ARG A 114 5.64 -5.12 30.89
CA ARG A 114 5.86 -3.69 30.56
C ARG A 114 7.27 -3.17 30.91
N HIS A 115 8.06 -3.91 31.68
CA HIS A 115 9.37 -3.42 32.17
C HIS A 115 10.49 -4.47 32.31
N ARG A 116 10.41 -5.65 31.68
CA ARG A 116 11.53 -6.62 31.72
C ARG A 116 12.22 -6.73 30.37
N ASP A 117 13.50 -6.35 30.38
CA ASP A 117 14.49 -6.70 29.37
C ASP A 117 14.30 -8.18 28.96
N LEU A 118 14.18 -8.41 27.65
CA LEU A 118 14.22 -9.75 27.07
C LEU A 118 15.39 -10.53 27.70
N ASP A 119 15.13 -11.74 28.18
CA ASP A 119 16.15 -12.61 28.79
C ASP A 119 17.36 -12.71 27.83
N PHE A 120 18.49 -12.11 28.23
CA PHE A 120 19.67 -11.92 27.37
C PHE A 120 20.16 -13.24 26.73
N ASN A 121 19.90 -14.36 27.40
CA ASN A 121 20.29 -15.70 26.95
C ASN A 121 19.50 -16.17 25.70
N GLU A 122 18.19 -15.89 25.62
CA GLU A 122 17.37 -16.27 24.45
C GLU A 122 17.83 -15.51 23.19
N ARG A 123 18.26 -14.25 23.36
CA ARG A 123 18.75 -13.42 22.26
C ARG A 123 20.11 -13.89 21.75
N GLU A 124 21.01 -14.30 22.64
CA GLU A 124 22.33 -14.83 22.27
C GLU A 124 22.22 -16.19 21.57
N GLU A 125 21.35 -17.07 22.07
CA GLU A 125 21.11 -18.40 21.50
C GLU A 125 20.45 -18.33 20.12
N HIS A 126 19.44 -17.45 19.96
CA HIS A 126 18.85 -17.12 18.66
C HIS A 126 19.93 -16.63 17.68
N THR A 127 20.77 -15.68 18.11
CA THR A 127 21.86 -15.15 17.27
C THR A 127 22.85 -16.24 16.83
N ARG A 128 23.23 -17.16 17.72
CA ARG A 128 24.14 -18.28 17.39
C ARG A 128 23.52 -19.26 16.39
N LYS A 129 22.23 -19.61 16.52
CA LYS A 129 21.50 -20.46 15.58
C LYS A 129 21.54 -19.89 14.16
N TYR A 130 21.23 -18.60 14.03
CA TYR A 130 21.20 -17.92 12.73
C TYR A 130 22.60 -17.70 12.15
N GLN A 131 23.60 -17.43 12.99
CA GLN A 131 24.99 -17.39 12.56
C GLN A 131 25.45 -18.75 12.02
N TRP A 132 25.15 -19.84 12.73
CA TRP A 132 25.47 -21.19 12.25
C TRP A 132 24.77 -21.51 10.92
N ALA A 133 23.49 -21.16 10.78
CA ALA A 133 22.75 -21.38 9.53
C ALA A 133 23.31 -20.53 8.38
N ALA A 134 23.75 -19.30 8.65
CA ALA A 134 24.44 -18.46 7.66
C ALA A 134 25.74 -19.12 7.19
N ASP A 135 26.53 -19.66 8.13
CA ASP A 135 27.86 -20.23 7.88
C ASP A 135 27.84 -21.65 7.28
N ASN A 136 26.71 -22.36 7.34
CA ASN A 136 26.62 -23.78 6.95
C ASN A 136 25.54 -24.05 5.88
N GLY A 137 25.82 -25.03 5.01
CA GLY A 137 24.87 -25.58 4.03
C GLY A 137 24.42 -24.63 2.91
N SER A 138 23.84 -25.21 1.88
CA SER A 138 23.03 -24.47 0.90
C SER A 138 21.65 -24.14 1.47
N PHE A 139 20.89 -23.30 0.75
CA PHE A 139 19.51 -22.99 1.14
C PHE A 139 18.64 -24.25 1.23
N LEU A 140 18.73 -25.14 0.24
CA LEU A 140 17.95 -26.38 0.20
C LEU A 140 18.34 -27.38 1.30
N ASP A 141 19.64 -27.46 1.65
CA ASP A 141 20.10 -28.30 2.76
C ASP A 141 19.47 -27.87 4.08
N LEU A 142 19.41 -26.55 4.33
CA LEU A 142 18.81 -25.98 5.52
C LEU A 142 17.30 -26.23 5.57
N VAL A 143 16.57 -25.96 4.49
CA VAL A 143 15.12 -26.22 4.43
C VAL A 143 14.83 -27.68 4.75
N GLN A 144 15.54 -28.62 4.12
CA GLN A 144 15.40 -30.05 4.39
C GLN A 144 15.69 -30.35 5.87
N TYR A 145 16.80 -29.85 6.41
CA TYR A 145 17.18 -30.07 7.79
C TYR A 145 16.09 -29.58 8.76
N PHE A 146 15.61 -28.35 8.63
CA PHE A 146 14.56 -27.81 9.52
C PHE A 146 13.24 -28.58 9.40
N CYS A 147 12.81 -28.93 8.20
CA CYS A 147 11.61 -29.74 8.01
C CYS A 147 11.73 -31.12 8.68
N THR A 148 12.91 -31.75 8.66
CA THR A 148 13.14 -33.04 9.33
C THR A 148 13.22 -32.92 10.86
N GLN A 149 13.78 -31.82 11.38
CA GLN A 149 13.83 -31.57 12.83
C GLN A 149 12.44 -31.35 13.43
N ALA A 150 11.47 -30.88 12.63
CA ALA A 150 10.08 -30.73 13.07
C ALA A 150 9.43 -32.07 13.49
N ARG A 151 9.95 -33.21 13.02
CA ARG A 151 9.37 -34.57 13.23
C ARG A 151 7.88 -34.62 12.94
N LEU A 152 7.46 -33.89 11.92
CA LEU A 152 6.07 -33.74 11.52
C LEU A 152 5.54 -35.09 11.02
N LYS A 153 4.40 -35.53 11.54
CA LYS A 153 3.74 -36.79 11.18
C LYS A 153 2.60 -36.55 10.21
N GLU A 154 2.30 -37.54 9.38
CA GLU A 154 1.03 -37.58 8.66
C GLU A 154 -0.12 -37.46 9.66
N CYS A 155 -1.11 -36.61 9.35
CA CYS A 155 -2.21 -36.31 10.25
C CYS A 155 -3.55 -36.54 9.55
N GLU A 156 -4.29 -37.53 10.01
CA GLU A 156 -5.63 -37.87 9.49
C GLU A 156 -6.77 -37.38 10.39
N TRP A 157 -6.46 -36.50 11.35
CA TRP A 157 -7.46 -35.91 12.22
C TRP A 157 -8.48 -35.11 11.40
N HIS A 158 -9.78 -35.31 11.66
CA HIS A 158 -10.85 -34.80 10.81
C HIS A 158 -10.77 -33.28 10.55
N ARG A 159 -10.44 -32.46 11.56
CA ARG A 159 -10.29 -31.00 11.40
C ARG A 159 -9.08 -30.66 10.52
N CYS A 160 -7.93 -31.29 10.77
CA CYS A 160 -6.72 -31.09 9.98
C CYS A 160 -6.94 -31.55 8.53
N ARG A 161 -7.59 -32.70 8.31
CA ARG A 161 -7.92 -33.23 6.98
C ARG A 161 -8.83 -32.28 6.21
N ALA A 162 -9.84 -31.72 6.87
CA ALA A 162 -10.74 -30.74 6.26
C ALA A 162 -9.99 -29.47 5.83
N GLN A 163 -9.07 -28.96 6.65
CA GLN A 163 -8.23 -27.82 6.27
C GLN A 163 -7.21 -28.16 5.19
N ARG A 164 -6.61 -29.36 5.23
CA ARG A 164 -5.69 -29.84 4.19
C ARG A 164 -6.36 -29.85 2.83
N ALA A 165 -7.58 -30.41 2.72
CA ALA A 165 -8.33 -30.46 1.48
C ALA A 165 -8.74 -29.06 0.96
N ARG A 166 -8.90 -28.07 1.85
CA ARG A 166 -9.13 -26.67 1.46
C ARG A 166 -7.84 -26.01 0.98
N LEU A 167 -6.73 -26.21 1.69
CA LEU A 167 -5.41 -25.66 1.35
C LEU A 167 -4.90 -26.19 0.00
N GLU A 168 -5.05 -27.49 -0.24
CA GLU A 168 -4.59 -28.17 -1.46
C GLU A 168 -5.19 -27.59 -2.75
N ARG A 169 -6.39 -27.00 -2.69
CA ARG A 169 -7.03 -26.36 -3.86
C ARG A 169 -6.42 -25.02 -4.26
N ALA A 170 -5.68 -24.38 -3.36
CA ALA A 170 -5.19 -23.01 -3.54
C ALA A 170 -3.67 -22.89 -3.42
N MET A 171 -3.01 -23.78 -2.69
CA MET A 171 -1.58 -23.73 -2.43
C MET A 171 -0.77 -24.02 -3.69
N PRO A 172 0.24 -23.19 -4.05
CA PRO A 172 1.10 -23.42 -5.20
C PRO A 172 1.78 -24.78 -5.14
N SER A 173 1.90 -25.46 -6.29
CA SER A 173 2.58 -26.74 -6.38
C SER A 173 4.11 -26.61 -6.24
N CYS A 174 4.78 -27.70 -5.87
CA CYS A 174 6.24 -27.83 -5.93
C CYS A 174 6.60 -29.12 -6.65
N GLY A 175 6.73 -29.05 -7.98
CA GLY A 175 6.81 -30.23 -8.84
C GLY A 175 8.07 -31.07 -8.63
N LYS A 176 9.21 -30.43 -8.35
CA LYS A 176 10.50 -31.12 -8.16
C LYS A 176 10.72 -31.65 -6.74
N TRP A 177 9.91 -31.23 -5.76
CA TRP A 177 10.05 -31.64 -4.36
C TRP A 177 8.68 -31.89 -3.70
N GLU A 178 7.99 -32.93 -4.16
CA GLU A 178 6.67 -33.33 -3.66
C GLU A 178 6.64 -33.57 -2.13
N ASN A 179 7.74 -34.08 -1.56
CA ASN A 179 7.87 -34.29 -0.12
C ASN A 179 7.79 -32.97 0.68
N PHE A 180 8.33 -31.87 0.15
CA PHE A 180 8.17 -30.54 0.74
C PHE A 180 6.74 -30.02 0.62
N TYR A 181 6.10 -30.21 -0.53
CA TYR A 181 4.69 -29.84 -0.71
C TYR A 181 3.78 -30.55 0.30
N LYS A 182 3.96 -31.87 0.51
CA LYS A 182 3.22 -32.66 1.52
C LYS A 182 3.50 -32.19 2.94
N TRP A 183 4.75 -31.86 3.25
CA TRP A 183 5.13 -31.29 4.55
C TRP A 183 4.42 -29.95 4.78
N ALA A 184 4.46 -29.04 3.81
CA ALA A 184 3.83 -27.73 3.86
C ALA A 184 2.30 -27.81 4.06
N LEU A 185 1.61 -28.68 3.32
CA LEU A 185 0.18 -28.96 3.49
C LEU A 185 -0.13 -29.46 4.92
N THR A 186 0.70 -30.36 5.44
CA THR A 186 0.50 -30.96 6.76
C THR A 186 0.75 -29.95 7.87
N ALA A 187 1.84 -29.18 7.77
CA ALA A 187 2.19 -28.14 8.73
C ALA A 187 1.09 -27.06 8.77
N GLY A 188 0.72 -26.51 7.60
CA GLY A 188 -0.29 -25.45 7.52
C GLY A 188 -1.66 -25.89 8.02
N SER A 189 -2.13 -27.08 7.65
CA SER A 189 -3.41 -27.61 8.13
C SER A 189 -3.42 -27.90 9.64
N CYS A 190 -2.31 -28.38 10.21
CA CYS A 190 -2.18 -28.62 11.65
C CYS A 190 -2.06 -27.31 12.44
N GLN A 191 -1.37 -26.31 11.89
CA GLN A 191 -1.25 -24.97 12.47
C GLN A 191 -2.60 -24.26 12.58
N LEU A 192 -3.41 -24.29 11.51
CA LEU A 192 -4.77 -23.74 11.53
C LEU A 192 -5.64 -24.42 12.59
N ALA A 193 -5.53 -25.75 12.70
CA ALA A 193 -6.24 -26.51 13.71
C ALA A 193 -5.77 -26.17 15.14
N ALA A 194 -4.49 -25.82 15.32
CA ALA A 194 -3.92 -25.38 16.60
C ALA A 194 -4.46 -24.01 16.99
N ALA A 195 -4.38 -23.04 16.06
CA ALA A 195 -4.85 -21.69 16.28
C ALA A 195 -6.35 -21.66 16.60
N LYS A 196 -7.16 -22.49 15.93
CA LYS A 196 -8.59 -22.59 16.22
C LYS A 196 -8.88 -23.21 17.59
N ALA A 197 -8.00 -24.10 18.05
CA ALA A 197 -8.07 -24.65 19.41
C ALA A 197 -7.51 -23.70 20.48
N GLY A 198 -7.03 -22.51 20.11
CA GLY A 198 -6.50 -21.51 21.04
C GLY A 198 -5.03 -21.69 21.41
N TYR A 199 -4.27 -22.45 20.61
CA TYR A 199 -2.84 -22.68 20.83
C TYR A 199 -1.99 -22.09 19.71
N GLN A 200 -0.79 -21.60 20.05
CA GLN A 200 0.18 -21.17 19.06
C GLN A 200 0.90 -22.38 18.45
N TRP A 201 1.34 -22.25 17.20
CA TRP A 201 2.25 -23.21 16.56
C TRP A 201 3.69 -22.70 16.65
N PHE A 202 4.66 -23.56 16.92
CA PHE A 202 6.06 -23.13 17.02
C PHE A 202 6.58 -22.45 15.74
N ASP A 203 7.05 -21.21 15.90
CA ASP A 203 7.56 -20.40 14.78
C ASP A 203 8.77 -21.02 14.08
N ASP A 204 9.58 -21.79 14.82
CA ASP A 204 10.75 -22.52 14.32
C ASP A 204 10.41 -23.61 13.29
N PHE A 205 9.12 -24.00 13.21
CA PHE A 205 8.61 -25.00 12.27
C PHE A 205 7.40 -24.46 11.50
N SER A 206 7.33 -23.15 11.30
CA SER A 206 6.28 -22.47 10.55
C SER A 206 6.84 -21.77 9.31
N ALA A 207 5.95 -21.08 8.58
CA ALA A 207 6.34 -20.24 7.46
C ALA A 207 7.32 -19.11 7.85
N TYR A 208 7.32 -18.68 9.13
CA TYR A 208 8.30 -17.71 9.62
C TYR A 208 9.74 -18.25 9.60
N GLN A 209 9.95 -19.51 9.94
CA GLN A 209 11.29 -20.09 9.86
C GLN A 209 11.77 -20.17 8.40
N LEU A 210 10.91 -20.62 7.49
CA LEU A 210 11.23 -20.67 6.06
C LEU A 210 11.60 -19.29 5.53
N ASP A 211 10.81 -18.28 5.90
CA ASP A 211 11.08 -16.90 5.57
C ASP A 211 12.45 -16.43 6.08
N ASN A 212 12.77 -16.66 7.36
CA ASN A 212 14.08 -16.33 7.92
C ASN A 212 15.22 -17.03 7.17
N LEU A 213 15.05 -18.30 6.75
CA LEU A 213 16.10 -19.01 6.00
C LEU A 213 16.37 -18.38 4.64
N ILE A 214 15.32 -17.94 3.95
CA ILE A 214 15.50 -17.28 2.67
C ILE A 214 16.15 -15.90 2.90
N TYR A 215 15.79 -15.14 3.94
CA TYR A 215 16.50 -13.89 4.29
C TYR A 215 18.00 -14.11 4.43
N LEU A 216 18.40 -15.07 5.27
CA LEU A 216 19.81 -15.34 5.59
C LEU A 216 20.65 -15.72 4.38
N LYS A 217 20.04 -16.39 3.39
CA LYS A 217 20.73 -16.89 2.20
C LYS A 217 20.48 -16.01 0.98
N SER A 218 19.70 -14.94 1.10
CA SER A 218 19.41 -14.00 0.00
C SER A 218 20.67 -13.37 -0.57
N ASP A 219 21.60 -12.92 0.29
CA ASP A 219 22.91 -12.36 -0.08
C ASP A 219 23.81 -13.36 -0.82
N THR A 220 23.64 -14.66 -0.56
CA THR A 220 24.36 -15.73 -1.27
C THR A 220 23.70 -16.14 -2.59
N GLY A 221 22.62 -15.47 -2.98
CA GLY A 221 21.83 -15.77 -4.17
C GLY A 221 20.99 -17.03 -4.06
N LEU A 222 20.70 -17.52 -2.84
CA LEU A 222 19.90 -18.74 -2.58
C LEU A 222 20.36 -19.96 -3.40
N PRO A 223 21.60 -20.46 -3.22
CA PRO A 223 22.17 -21.50 -4.08
C PRO A 223 21.32 -22.78 -4.07
N GLY A 224 21.08 -23.36 -5.25
CA GLY A 224 20.23 -24.54 -5.46
C GLY A 224 19.66 -24.60 -6.88
N ASP A 225 18.79 -25.58 -7.14
CA ASP A 225 18.00 -25.63 -8.38
C ASP A 225 16.94 -24.52 -8.41
N ASP A 226 17.02 -23.64 -9.41
CA ASP A 226 16.25 -22.39 -9.46
C ASP A 226 14.74 -22.62 -9.39
N THR A 227 14.23 -23.64 -10.06
CA THR A 227 12.80 -24.00 -10.02
C THR A 227 12.37 -24.42 -8.63
N THR A 228 13.15 -25.28 -7.97
CA THR A 228 12.85 -25.79 -6.63
C THR A 228 12.89 -24.67 -5.60
N VAL A 229 13.92 -23.80 -5.67
CA VAL A 229 14.02 -22.63 -4.79
C VAL A 229 12.83 -21.70 -5.00
N PHE A 230 12.46 -21.43 -6.26
CA PHE A 230 11.31 -20.58 -6.58
C PHE A 230 10.00 -21.14 -6.00
N ASP A 231 9.74 -22.44 -6.17
CA ASP A 231 8.53 -23.08 -5.63
C ASP A 231 8.47 -23.01 -4.09
N ILE A 232 9.60 -23.17 -3.40
CA ILE A 232 9.68 -22.99 -1.94
C ILE A 232 9.35 -21.55 -1.55
N CYS A 233 9.89 -20.56 -2.26
CA CYS A 233 9.56 -19.15 -2.01
C CYS A 233 8.07 -18.88 -2.23
N LYS A 234 7.46 -19.41 -3.31
CA LYS A 234 6.02 -19.31 -3.59
C LYS A 234 5.16 -19.91 -2.48
N ILE A 235 5.48 -21.12 -2.03
CA ILE A 235 4.75 -21.81 -0.97
C ILE A 235 4.91 -21.09 0.37
N THR A 236 6.13 -20.66 0.70
CA THR A 236 6.41 -19.89 1.92
C THR A 236 5.57 -18.61 1.94
N TYR A 237 5.55 -17.88 0.82
CA TYR A 237 4.73 -16.69 0.63
C TYR A 237 3.24 -16.98 0.84
N PHE A 238 2.72 -18.03 0.19
CA PHE A 238 1.34 -18.47 0.37
C PHE A 238 1.01 -18.76 1.84
N LEU A 239 1.85 -19.56 2.52
CA LEU A 239 1.63 -19.94 3.92
C LEU A 239 1.69 -18.73 4.86
N LEU A 240 2.60 -17.78 4.64
CA LEU A 240 2.65 -16.55 5.45
C LEU A 240 1.32 -15.78 5.41
N MET A 241 0.73 -15.60 4.22
CA MET A 241 -0.51 -14.82 4.07
C MET A 241 -1.76 -15.59 4.46
N GLN A 242 -1.85 -16.83 4.02
CA GLN A 242 -3.09 -17.60 4.09
C GLN A 242 -3.18 -18.45 5.36
N VAL A 243 -2.06 -18.75 6.01
CA VAL A 243 -2.00 -19.60 7.21
C VAL A 243 -1.47 -18.83 8.42
N GLN A 244 -0.27 -18.27 8.33
CA GLN A 244 0.40 -17.64 9.47
C GLN A 244 -0.31 -16.37 9.92
N ALA A 245 -0.62 -15.44 9.00
CA ALA A 245 -1.23 -14.15 9.32
C ALA A 245 -2.63 -14.26 9.97
N PRO A 246 -3.51 -15.21 9.61
CA PRO A 246 -4.73 -15.47 10.37
C PRO A 246 -4.51 -16.13 11.73
N CYS A 247 -3.43 -16.91 11.90
CA CYS A 247 -3.10 -17.58 13.16
C CYS A 247 -2.47 -16.66 14.22
N THR A 248 -1.94 -15.50 13.81
CA THR A 248 -1.37 -14.50 14.74
C THR A 248 -2.47 -13.66 15.37
N THR A 249 -2.81 -13.91 16.64
CA THR A 249 -3.75 -13.09 17.42
C THR A 249 -3.10 -12.61 18.72
N THR A 250 -3.62 -11.53 19.32
CA THR A 250 -3.15 -11.01 20.63
C THR A 250 -3.29 -12.04 21.76
N ARG A 251 -4.20 -13.02 21.62
CA ARG A 251 -4.39 -14.13 22.56
C ARG A 251 -3.26 -15.17 22.53
N ASN A 252 -2.40 -15.16 21.50
CA ASN A 252 -1.35 -16.16 21.26
C ASN A 252 0.06 -15.71 21.72
N GLY A 253 0.24 -14.55 22.38
CA GLY A 253 1.50 -14.17 23.05
C GLY A 253 2.40 -13.13 22.33
N MET A 254 3.39 -12.59 23.06
CA MET A 254 4.16 -11.36 22.71
C MET A 254 5.27 -11.54 21.64
N LEU A 255 5.75 -12.75 21.35
CA LEU A 255 6.85 -12.96 20.37
C LEU A 255 6.41 -12.77 18.92
N SER A 256 5.20 -13.19 18.55
CA SER A 256 4.61 -12.92 17.23
C SER A 256 4.27 -11.43 17.03
N PHE A 257 4.11 -10.68 18.13
CA PHE A 257 3.80 -9.24 18.11
C PHE A 257 5.03 -8.35 17.80
N TRP A 258 6.22 -8.75 18.26
CA TRP A 258 7.49 -8.06 17.98
C TRP A 258 8.12 -8.47 16.65
N LYS A 259 7.89 -9.69 16.17
CA LYS A 259 8.10 -10.08 14.75
C LYS A 259 6.94 -9.60 13.85
N GLY A 260 6.26 -8.53 14.29
CA GLY A 260 4.93 -8.08 13.88
C GLY A 260 4.84 -7.44 12.51
N ASP A 261 5.38 -8.11 11.49
CA ASP A 261 4.91 -7.98 10.13
C ASP A 261 5.28 -9.25 9.33
N PRO A 262 4.30 -10.02 8.80
CA PRO A 262 4.56 -11.06 7.80
C PRO A 262 5.27 -10.54 6.53
N ARG A 263 5.47 -9.22 6.41
CA ARG A 263 6.28 -8.54 5.37
C ARG A 263 7.79 -8.57 5.63
N SER A 264 8.28 -9.55 6.41
CA SER A 264 9.70 -9.86 6.56
C SER A 264 10.27 -10.17 5.16
N TRP A 265 11.21 -9.33 4.70
CA TRP A 265 12.02 -9.33 3.45
C TRP A 265 11.45 -9.97 2.15
N ALA A 266 10.80 -11.15 2.14
CA ALA A 266 10.23 -11.86 0.99
C ALA A 266 9.15 -11.12 0.18
N TRP A 267 8.73 -9.93 0.63
CA TRP A 267 7.50 -9.27 0.17
C TRP A 267 7.73 -7.94 -0.53
N HIS A 268 8.99 -7.58 -0.81
CA HIS A 268 9.28 -6.47 -1.70
C HIS A 268 9.76 -6.96 -3.07
N SER A 269 9.53 -6.15 -4.10
CA SER A 269 10.12 -6.38 -5.42
C SER A 269 11.64 -6.54 -5.28
N GLY A 270 12.20 -7.57 -5.92
CA GLY A 270 13.64 -7.85 -5.89
C GLY A 270 14.15 -8.58 -4.65
N ALA A 271 13.28 -8.99 -3.72
CA ALA A 271 13.65 -9.82 -2.58
C ALA A 271 14.16 -11.21 -2.99
N ILE A 272 13.59 -11.77 -4.07
CA ILE A 272 14.06 -13.01 -4.67
C ILE A 272 15.18 -12.68 -5.67
N PRO A 273 16.34 -13.34 -5.61
CA PRO A 273 17.43 -13.12 -6.56
C PRO A 273 16.94 -13.24 -8.01
N GLN A 274 17.35 -12.29 -8.86
CA GLN A 274 16.89 -12.18 -10.26
C GLN A 274 17.04 -13.49 -11.05
N ARG A 275 18.12 -14.26 -10.80
CA ARG A 275 18.35 -15.56 -11.44
C ARG A 275 17.21 -16.57 -11.22
N ILE A 276 16.49 -16.46 -10.11
CA ILE A 276 15.39 -17.36 -9.71
C ILE A 276 14.05 -16.88 -10.25
N ILE A 277 13.75 -15.58 -10.12
CA ILE A 277 12.42 -15.02 -10.46
C ILE A 277 12.27 -14.68 -11.96
N LEU A 278 13.32 -14.18 -12.61
CA LEU A 278 13.24 -13.73 -14.01
C LEU A 278 12.82 -14.84 -15.00
N PRO A 279 13.26 -16.10 -14.87
CA PRO A 279 12.77 -17.18 -15.73
C PRO A 279 11.26 -17.37 -15.65
N SER A 280 10.67 -17.27 -14.45
CA SER A 280 9.23 -17.40 -14.23
C SER A 280 8.46 -16.20 -14.80
N VAL A 281 9.00 -14.99 -14.65
CA VAL A 281 8.43 -13.78 -15.27
C VAL A 281 8.49 -13.87 -16.79
N GLN A 282 9.62 -14.32 -17.35
CA GLN A 282 9.79 -14.53 -18.78
C GLN A 282 8.80 -15.56 -19.33
N HIS A 283 8.59 -16.66 -18.60
CA HIS A 283 7.57 -17.65 -18.95
C HIS A 283 6.17 -17.04 -19.00
N ALA A 284 5.81 -16.24 -18.00
CA ALA A 284 4.53 -15.55 -17.93
C ALA A 284 4.32 -14.61 -19.12
N LEU A 285 5.37 -13.88 -19.54
CA LEU A 285 5.33 -12.99 -20.70
C LEU A 285 5.16 -13.75 -22.02
N GLU A 286 5.86 -14.86 -22.20
CA GLU A 286 5.73 -15.74 -23.37
C GLU A 286 4.31 -16.31 -23.46
N LYS A 287 3.75 -16.72 -22.33
CA LYS A 287 2.39 -17.25 -22.25
C LYS A 287 1.35 -16.19 -22.54
N ALA A 288 1.47 -15.00 -21.96
CA ALA A 288 0.64 -13.85 -22.29
C ALA A 288 0.60 -13.58 -23.80
N ALA A 289 1.76 -13.68 -24.47
CA ALA A 289 1.85 -13.50 -25.91
C ALA A 289 1.17 -14.64 -26.68
N ILE A 290 1.28 -15.89 -26.25
CA ILE A 290 0.63 -17.05 -26.89
C ILE A 290 -0.91 -16.95 -26.81
N ILE A 291 -1.45 -16.45 -25.69
CA ILE A 291 -2.90 -16.24 -25.52
C ILE A 291 -3.38 -14.86 -26.03
N ASN A 292 -2.52 -14.12 -26.74
CA ASN A 292 -2.82 -12.79 -27.30
C ASN A 292 -3.33 -11.77 -26.26
N VAL A 293 -2.80 -11.79 -25.04
CA VAL A 293 -3.04 -10.71 -24.07
C VAL A 293 -2.24 -9.47 -24.48
N CYS A 294 -2.87 -8.30 -24.43
CA CYS A 294 -2.22 -7.04 -24.75
C CYS A 294 -0.96 -6.81 -23.89
N LYS A 295 0.21 -6.70 -24.54
CA LYS A 295 1.51 -6.51 -23.89
C LYS A 295 1.54 -5.33 -22.93
N ASN A 296 0.98 -4.18 -23.34
CA ASN A 296 0.88 -3.00 -22.50
C ASN A 296 0.03 -3.23 -21.24
N ARG A 297 -1.13 -3.89 -21.39
CA ARG A 297 -2.03 -4.14 -20.26
C ARG A 297 -1.38 -5.05 -19.22
N PHE A 298 -0.71 -6.11 -19.69
CA PHE A 298 -0.05 -7.05 -18.79
C PHE A 298 1.14 -6.40 -18.06
N TRP A 299 1.98 -5.64 -18.76
CA TRP A 299 3.07 -4.89 -18.11
C TRP A 299 2.57 -3.81 -17.15
N ASN A 300 1.43 -3.16 -17.45
CA ASN A 300 0.84 -2.21 -16.53
C ASN A 300 0.46 -2.85 -15.20
N LEU A 301 0.05 -4.12 -15.17
CA LEU A 301 -0.23 -4.81 -13.89
C LEU A 301 0.99 -4.83 -12.98
N ALA A 302 2.22 -4.92 -13.51
CA ALA A 302 3.42 -4.84 -12.68
C ALA A 302 3.52 -3.51 -11.90
N TYR A 303 3.03 -2.40 -12.45
CA TYR A 303 3.05 -1.10 -11.75
C TYR A 303 1.97 -0.94 -10.68
N SER A 304 0.89 -1.74 -10.75
CA SER A 304 -0.18 -1.73 -9.76
C SER A 304 -0.12 -2.90 -8.78
N SER A 305 0.69 -3.93 -9.07
CA SER A 305 0.87 -5.11 -8.22
C SER A 305 1.81 -4.83 -7.06
N GLU A 306 1.74 -5.68 -6.05
CA GLU A 306 2.43 -5.50 -4.77
C GLU A 306 3.94 -5.70 -4.89
N ARG A 307 4.37 -6.76 -5.57
CA ARG A 307 5.78 -7.12 -5.79
C ARG A 307 6.30 -6.67 -7.16
N GLY A 308 5.63 -5.71 -7.78
CA GLY A 308 6.05 -5.21 -9.09
C GLY A 308 5.89 -6.27 -10.18
N GLN A 309 6.94 -6.46 -10.98
CA GLN A 309 6.97 -7.48 -12.04
C GLN A 309 6.98 -8.92 -11.49
N ASP A 310 7.40 -9.10 -10.23
CA ASP A 310 7.52 -10.43 -9.62
C ASP A 310 6.14 -11.05 -9.39
N ASP A 311 5.04 -10.30 -9.52
CA ASP A 311 3.67 -10.82 -9.44
C ASP A 311 3.11 -11.33 -10.77
N LEU A 312 3.77 -11.04 -11.90
CA LEU A 312 3.25 -11.40 -13.22
C LEU A 312 3.13 -12.92 -13.41
N TYR A 313 4.01 -13.72 -12.80
CA TYR A 313 3.89 -15.17 -12.87
C TYR A 313 2.60 -15.67 -12.21
N ALA A 314 2.23 -15.12 -11.05
CA ALA A 314 1.09 -15.60 -10.29
C ALA A 314 -0.22 -15.30 -11.03
N LEU A 315 -0.28 -14.14 -11.70
CA LEU A 315 -1.40 -13.75 -12.56
C LEU A 315 -1.51 -14.68 -13.78
N MET A 316 -0.39 -15.05 -14.41
CA MET A 316 -0.42 -15.96 -15.56
C MET A 316 -0.68 -17.41 -15.17
N GLU A 317 -0.15 -17.90 -14.05
CA GLU A 317 -0.50 -19.22 -13.50
C GLU A 317 -2.02 -19.32 -13.27
N LEU A 318 -2.66 -18.27 -12.74
CA LEU A 318 -4.11 -18.22 -12.61
C LEU A 318 -4.83 -18.29 -13.96
N ALA A 319 -4.31 -17.62 -14.99
CA ALA A 319 -4.85 -17.72 -16.33
C ALA A 319 -4.70 -19.14 -16.90
N GLU A 320 -3.54 -19.78 -16.71
CA GLU A 320 -3.21 -21.15 -17.18
C GLU A 320 -3.94 -22.26 -16.44
N GLU A 321 -4.46 -21.98 -15.26
CA GLU A 321 -5.28 -22.93 -14.51
C GLU A 321 -6.77 -22.75 -14.76
N SER A 322 -7.18 -21.70 -15.48
CA SER A 322 -8.59 -21.47 -15.81
C SER A 322 -9.10 -22.52 -16.82
N ALA A 323 -10.41 -22.75 -16.86
CA ALA A 323 -10.97 -23.75 -17.78
C ALA A 323 -10.81 -23.38 -19.27
N ASN A 324 -10.70 -22.09 -19.59
CA ASN A 324 -10.62 -21.58 -20.96
C ASN A 324 -9.62 -20.42 -21.06
N HIS A 325 -8.34 -20.70 -21.23
CA HIS A 325 -7.28 -19.68 -21.27
C HIS A 325 -7.47 -18.67 -22.41
N LYS A 326 -8.13 -19.08 -23.49
CA LYS A 326 -8.39 -18.20 -24.64
C LYS A 326 -9.41 -17.10 -24.34
N SER A 327 -10.20 -17.19 -23.27
CA SER A 327 -11.11 -16.11 -22.87
C SER A 327 -10.39 -14.83 -22.47
N PHE A 328 -9.08 -14.91 -22.16
CA PHE A 328 -8.25 -13.75 -21.85
C PHE A 328 -7.71 -13.00 -23.08
N GLU A 329 -7.94 -13.52 -24.29
CA GLU A 329 -7.46 -12.94 -25.54
C GLU A 329 -7.93 -11.50 -25.74
N HIS A 330 -7.05 -10.65 -26.27
CA HIS A 330 -7.34 -9.29 -26.68
C HIS A 330 -7.18 -9.16 -28.21
N PRO A 331 -8.23 -9.45 -29.01
CA PRO A 331 -8.13 -9.48 -30.46
C PRO A 331 -7.63 -8.14 -31.03
N GLY A 332 -6.66 -8.18 -31.95
CA GLY A 332 -6.11 -6.98 -32.61
C GLY A 332 -4.97 -6.30 -31.84
N HIS A 333 -4.64 -6.77 -30.62
CA HIS A 333 -3.58 -6.19 -29.80
C HIS A 333 -2.17 -6.76 -30.08
N GLU A 334 -1.98 -7.52 -31.16
CA GLU A 334 -0.71 -8.21 -31.48
C GLU A 334 0.44 -7.25 -31.74
N THR A 335 0.13 -6.01 -32.17
CA THR A 335 1.10 -4.95 -32.47
C THR A 335 1.34 -3.98 -31.29
N CYS A 336 0.65 -4.17 -30.16
CA CYS A 336 0.84 -3.30 -28.99
C CYS A 336 2.21 -3.51 -28.35
N GLY A 337 2.87 -2.40 -27.98
CA GLY A 337 4.13 -2.42 -27.23
C GLY A 337 3.91 -2.61 -25.73
N SER A 338 4.98 -2.62 -24.94
CA SER A 338 4.89 -2.52 -23.47
C SER A 338 4.46 -1.13 -23.01
N GLU A 339 4.81 -0.08 -23.76
CA GLU A 339 4.56 1.32 -23.37
C GLU A 339 3.27 1.90 -23.95
N LEU A 340 2.79 1.35 -25.07
CA LEU A 340 1.67 1.92 -25.83
C LEU A 340 0.68 0.84 -26.27
N CYS A 341 -0.60 1.10 -26.00
CA CYS A 341 -1.73 0.34 -26.49
C CYS A 341 -2.57 1.20 -27.45
N LEU A 342 -2.53 0.91 -28.76
CA LEU A 342 -3.21 1.72 -29.78
C LEU A 342 -4.73 1.85 -29.57
N PHE A 343 -5.36 0.82 -28.99
CA PHE A 343 -6.80 0.79 -28.72
C PHE A 343 -7.20 1.62 -27.49
N GLN A 344 -6.27 1.95 -26.60
CA GLN A 344 -6.56 2.85 -25.48
C GLN A 344 -6.73 4.30 -25.95
N ASP A 345 -5.97 4.68 -26.98
CA ASP A 345 -5.97 6.02 -27.57
C ASP A 345 -6.98 6.17 -28.72
N GLU A 346 -7.80 5.15 -28.99
CA GLU A 346 -8.81 5.23 -30.02
C GLU A 346 -9.86 6.30 -29.69
N ASN A 347 -10.14 7.17 -30.66
CA ASN A 347 -11.10 8.25 -30.49
C ASN A 347 -12.53 7.70 -30.45
N SER A 348 -13.06 7.56 -29.23
CA SER A 348 -14.39 7.00 -28.98
C SER A 348 -15.54 7.84 -29.51
N THR A 349 -15.33 9.12 -29.86
CA THR A 349 -16.41 9.96 -30.45
C THR A 349 -16.78 9.53 -31.87
N LEU A 350 -15.96 8.71 -32.51
CA LEU A 350 -16.20 8.19 -33.86
C LEU A 350 -16.80 6.78 -33.86
N LYS A 351 -17.11 6.21 -32.69
CA LYS A 351 -17.72 4.87 -32.60
C LYS A 351 -19.23 4.96 -32.80
N THR A 352 -19.76 4.02 -33.57
CA THR A 352 -21.21 3.80 -33.64
C THR A 352 -21.70 3.23 -32.32
N GLN A 353 -22.89 3.67 -31.88
CA GLN A 353 -23.45 3.18 -30.63
C GLN A 353 -23.79 1.69 -30.71
N LEU A 354 -23.54 0.99 -29.60
CA LEU A 354 -23.77 -0.44 -29.46
C LEU A 354 -25.25 -0.76 -29.62
N HIS A 355 -25.52 -1.87 -30.32
CA HIS A 355 -26.85 -2.48 -30.37
C HIS A 355 -26.86 -3.79 -29.58
N LYS A 356 -27.96 -4.04 -28.88
CA LYS A 356 -28.28 -5.33 -28.26
C LYS A 356 -29.28 -6.15 -29.08
N CYS A 357 -29.92 -5.55 -30.07
CA CYS A 357 -30.71 -6.27 -31.07
C CYS A 357 -29.81 -6.89 -32.16
N ALA A 358 -30.23 -8.03 -32.72
CA ALA A 358 -29.49 -8.72 -33.76
C ALA A 358 -29.43 -7.92 -35.08
N ASP A 359 -30.56 -7.30 -35.45
CA ASP A 359 -30.75 -6.63 -36.76
C ASP A 359 -30.11 -5.22 -36.83
N ARG A 360 -29.70 -4.66 -35.68
CA ARG A 360 -29.08 -3.32 -35.56
C ARG A 360 -29.89 -2.15 -36.15
N ASP A 361 -31.21 -2.28 -36.18
CA ASP A 361 -32.15 -1.35 -36.81
C ASP A 361 -33.21 -0.80 -35.83
N CYS A 362 -32.97 -0.93 -34.52
CA CYS A 362 -33.90 -0.46 -33.50
C CYS A 362 -34.10 1.07 -33.55
N SER A 363 -35.25 1.54 -33.08
CA SER A 363 -35.53 2.97 -33.00
C SER A 363 -34.59 3.72 -32.05
N THR A 364 -34.35 4.99 -32.35
CA THR A 364 -33.61 5.93 -31.50
C THR A 364 -34.57 6.69 -30.60
N LEU A 365 -34.24 6.80 -29.32
CA LEU A 365 -34.97 7.57 -28.32
C LEU A 365 -34.27 8.89 -28.05
N VAL A 366 -35.03 9.95 -27.78
CA VAL A 366 -34.52 11.31 -27.57
C VAL A 366 -34.86 11.79 -26.16
N PHE A 367 -33.83 12.16 -25.40
CA PHE A 367 -33.97 12.67 -24.03
C PHE A 367 -34.08 14.20 -23.99
N PRO A 368 -34.96 14.78 -23.14
CA PRO A 368 -35.14 16.23 -23.08
C PRO A 368 -34.01 16.94 -22.34
N ILE A 369 -33.00 17.40 -23.10
CA ILE A 369 -31.78 18.06 -22.60
C ILE A 369 -32.06 19.29 -21.72
N HIS A 370 -33.13 20.04 -21.99
CA HIS A 370 -33.46 21.24 -21.20
C HIS A 370 -33.77 20.90 -19.73
N GLN A 371 -34.44 19.77 -19.47
CA GLN A 371 -34.71 19.32 -18.10
C GLN A 371 -33.41 18.96 -17.37
N LEU A 372 -32.44 18.41 -18.11
CA LEU A 372 -31.14 18.03 -17.58
C LEU A 372 -30.29 19.25 -17.19
N ASN A 373 -30.28 20.29 -18.02
CA ASN A 373 -29.62 21.56 -17.70
C ASN A 373 -30.23 22.17 -16.42
N ASP A 374 -31.56 22.23 -16.34
CA ASP A 374 -32.27 22.77 -15.18
C ASP A 374 -31.95 21.99 -13.89
N ALA A 375 -31.91 20.65 -13.97
CA ALA A 375 -31.58 19.79 -12.83
C ALA A 375 -30.16 20.07 -12.31
N VAL A 376 -29.17 20.18 -13.21
CA VAL A 376 -27.79 20.51 -12.84
C VAL A 376 -27.69 21.89 -12.21
N TYR A 377 -28.38 22.90 -12.74
CA TYR A 377 -28.37 24.24 -12.15
C TYR A 377 -29.01 24.26 -10.77
N LYS A 378 -30.10 23.49 -10.56
CA LYS A 378 -30.81 23.36 -9.28
C LYS A 378 -30.17 22.38 -8.29
N ASN A 379 -29.09 21.69 -8.66
CA ASN A 379 -28.46 20.60 -7.87
C ASN A 379 -29.44 19.46 -7.55
N GLN A 380 -30.29 19.09 -8.51
CA GLN A 380 -31.19 17.94 -8.43
C GLN A 380 -30.55 16.71 -9.09
N SER A 381 -31.10 15.51 -8.84
CA SER A 381 -30.65 14.30 -9.53
C SER A 381 -30.80 14.42 -11.04
N THR A 382 -29.85 13.84 -11.75
CA THR A 382 -29.84 13.72 -13.22
C THR A 382 -30.15 12.30 -13.69
N ALA A 383 -30.45 11.39 -12.75
CA ALA A 383 -30.84 10.02 -13.05
C ALA A 383 -32.27 9.99 -13.62
N TRP A 384 -32.45 9.24 -14.70
CA TRP A 384 -33.74 9.12 -15.38
C TRP A 384 -34.56 7.97 -14.75
N PRO A 385 -35.82 8.20 -14.35
CA PRO A 385 -36.68 7.14 -13.83
C PRO A 385 -36.96 6.05 -14.87
N THR A 386 -36.88 4.77 -14.49
CA THR A 386 -37.18 3.66 -15.41
C THR A 386 -38.64 3.64 -15.86
N SER A 387 -39.53 4.21 -15.05
CA SER A 387 -40.96 4.38 -15.35
C SER A 387 -41.22 5.32 -16.53
N SER A 388 -40.38 6.34 -16.75
CA SER A 388 -40.56 7.31 -17.86
C SER A 388 -39.94 6.86 -19.17
N MET A 389 -39.02 5.88 -19.16
CA MET A 389 -38.28 5.41 -20.35
C MET A 389 -39.11 4.61 -21.36
N ASN A 390 -40.32 4.19 -21.01
CA ASN A 390 -41.27 3.53 -21.93
C ASN A 390 -42.33 4.51 -22.47
N CYS A 391 -42.30 5.76 -22.03
CA CYS A 391 -43.26 6.77 -22.43
C CYS A 391 -42.85 7.42 -23.76
N ILE A 392 -43.84 7.89 -24.51
CA ILE A 392 -43.61 8.73 -25.70
C ILE A 392 -42.88 10.02 -25.28
N ASP A 393 -43.25 10.57 -24.12
CA ASP A 393 -42.61 11.72 -23.50
C ASP A 393 -41.76 11.30 -22.29
N ILE A 394 -40.44 11.20 -22.48
CA ILE A 394 -39.48 10.92 -21.41
C ILE A 394 -39.39 12.14 -20.48
N SER A 395 -39.31 11.91 -19.17
CA SER A 395 -39.29 12.97 -18.15
C SER A 395 -38.35 12.61 -17.00
N LEU A 396 -37.67 13.62 -16.43
CA LEU A 396 -36.89 13.50 -15.18
C LEU A 396 -37.78 13.44 -13.91
N SER A 397 -39.10 13.61 -14.06
CA SER A 397 -40.06 13.61 -12.96
C SER A 397 -40.96 12.36 -13.00
N PRO A 398 -41.24 11.71 -11.84
CA PRO A 398 -40.73 12.03 -10.50
C PRO A 398 -39.23 11.73 -10.35
N GLU A 399 -38.55 12.36 -9.39
CA GLU A 399 -37.13 12.10 -9.13
C GLU A 399 -36.91 10.63 -8.69
N SER A 400 -35.89 9.99 -9.26
CA SER A 400 -35.47 8.63 -8.87
C SER A 400 -34.66 8.68 -7.58
N THR A 401 -34.97 7.78 -6.65
CA THR A 401 -34.37 7.74 -5.31
C THR A 401 -33.37 6.60 -5.14
N GLU A 402 -33.51 5.51 -5.90
CA GLU A 402 -32.70 4.30 -5.81
C GLU A 402 -32.19 3.89 -7.20
N PHE A 403 -31.46 4.79 -7.87
CA PHE A 403 -30.98 4.54 -9.22
C PHE A 403 -29.74 3.63 -9.29
N MET A 404 -29.60 2.99 -10.45
CA MET A 404 -28.39 2.27 -10.87
C MET A 404 -27.49 3.19 -11.70
N ALA A 405 -26.21 3.30 -11.35
CA ALA A 405 -25.21 4.00 -12.18
C ALA A 405 -24.49 3.02 -13.11
N ILE A 406 -24.27 3.41 -14.37
CA ILE A 406 -23.63 2.58 -15.38
C ILE A 406 -22.19 3.04 -15.61
N SER A 407 -21.25 2.24 -15.16
CA SER A 407 -19.82 2.40 -15.44
C SER A 407 -19.43 1.56 -16.65
N HIS A 408 -18.96 2.19 -17.72
CA HIS A 408 -18.70 1.53 -19.00
C HIS A 408 -17.57 2.19 -19.78
N VAL A 409 -17.27 1.67 -20.98
CA VAL A 409 -16.21 2.19 -21.85
C VAL A 409 -16.80 2.76 -23.13
N TRP A 410 -16.52 4.04 -23.44
CA TRP A 410 -17.06 4.65 -24.66
C TRP A 410 -16.56 4.00 -25.96
N SER A 411 -15.33 3.47 -25.95
CA SER A 411 -14.71 2.87 -27.15
C SER A 411 -15.35 1.55 -27.59
N ASP A 412 -16.19 0.92 -26.76
CA ASP A 412 -16.93 -0.28 -27.15
C ASP A 412 -18.33 0.02 -27.76
N GLY A 413 -18.65 1.31 -27.92
CA GLY A 413 -19.93 1.77 -28.44
C GLY A 413 -21.01 1.98 -27.39
N THR A 414 -20.75 1.73 -26.11
CA THR A 414 -21.74 1.97 -25.04
C THR A 414 -21.91 3.46 -24.72
N GLY A 415 -21.13 4.36 -25.31
CA GLY A 415 -21.37 5.80 -25.25
C GLY A 415 -22.38 6.32 -26.29
N VAL A 416 -22.58 7.63 -26.37
CA VAL A 416 -23.42 8.26 -27.43
C VAL A 416 -22.79 8.18 -28.84
N GLY A 417 -21.46 8.15 -28.93
CA GLY A 417 -20.76 7.98 -30.20
C GLY A 417 -21.01 9.12 -31.21
N ILE A 418 -21.26 8.75 -32.47
CA ILE A 418 -21.58 9.68 -33.59
C ILE A 418 -22.99 10.29 -33.47
N SER A 419 -23.87 9.71 -32.63
CA SER A 419 -25.25 10.17 -32.46
C SER A 419 -25.32 11.57 -31.83
N ARG A 420 -26.45 12.26 -32.00
CA ARG A 420 -26.62 13.57 -31.38
C ARG A 420 -26.69 13.43 -29.85
N PRO A 421 -26.23 14.42 -29.08
CA PRO A 421 -26.38 14.38 -27.62
C PRO A 421 -27.84 14.14 -27.22
N GLY A 422 -28.06 13.21 -26.29
CA GLY A 422 -29.41 12.82 -25.84
C GLY A 422 -30.12 11.80 -26.74
N GLU A 423 -29.52 11.35 -27.84
CA GLU A 423 -30.06 10.28 -28.70
C GLU A 423 -29.41 8.93 -28.38
N VAL A 424 -30.23 7.91 -28.11
CA VAL A 424 -29.74 6.55 -27.81
C VAL A 424 -30.59 5.45 -28.44
N ASN A 425 -29.95 4.33 -28.77
CA ASN A 425 -30.57 3.11 -29.29
C ASN A 425 -31.51 2.50 -28.25
N SER A 426 -32.78 2.33 -28.60
CA SER A 426 -33.81 1.75 -27.71
C SER A 426 -33.42 0.37 -27.18
N CYS A 427 -32.82 -0.49 -28.01
CA CYS A 427 -32.39 -1.82 -27.57
C CYS A 427 -31.33 -1.78 -26.45
N LEU A 428 -30.41 -0.81 -26.47
CA LEU A 428 -29.38 -0.67 -25.45
C LEU A 428 -29.96 -0.08 -24.17
N LEU A 429 -30.86 0.92 -24.29
CA LEU A 429 -31.55 1.49 -23.14
C LEU A 429 -32.43 0.44 -22.44
N PHE A 430 -33.21 -0.34 -23.18
CA PHE A 430 -34.07 -1.38 -22.61
C PHE A 430 -33.28 -2.51 -21.97
N TYR A 431 -32.11 -2.83 -22.50
CA TYR A 431 -31.18 -3.75 -21.85
C TYR A 431 -30.75 -3.22 -20.47
N PHE A 432 -30.36 -1.96 -20.36
CA PHE A 432 -30.01 -1.37 -19.06
C PHE A 432 -31.20 -1.24 -18.12
N LYS A 433 -32.40 -0.96 -18.66
CA LYS A 433 -33.64 -0.97 -17.89
C LYS A 433 -33.90 -2.34 -17.28
N GLN A 434 -33.74 -3.42 -18.04
CA GLN A 434 -33.92 -4.77 -17.53
C GLN A 434 -32.94 -5.08 -16.39
N LEU A 435 -31.69 -4.59 -16.48
CA LEU A 435 -30.69 -4.74 -15.40
C LEU A 435 -31.07 -3.93 -14.16
N ALA A 436 -31.57 -2.69 -14.33
CA ALA A 436 -32.08 -1.88 -13.23
C ALA A 436 -33.25 -2.59 -12.52
N ASP A 437 -34.19 -3.16 -13.28
CA ASP A 437 -35.34 -3.90 -12.73
C ASP A 437 -34.86 -5.13 -11.93
N GLN A 438 -33.88 -5.90 -12.45
CA GLN A 438 -33.28 -7.05 -11.74
C GLN A 438 -32.60 -6.66 -10.43
N LEU A 439 -32.03 -5.45 -10.36
CA LEU A 439 -31.36 -4.90 -9.18
C LEU A 439 -32.29 -4.08 -8.29
N ASN A 440 -33.60 -4.07 -8.57
CA ASN A 440 -34.61 -3.29 -7.86
C ASN A 440 -34.26 -1.79 -7.80
N CYS A 441 -33.88 -1.21 -8.93
CA CYS A 441 -33.59 0.21 -9.09
C CYS A 441 -34.73 0.93 -9.82
N ASP A 442 -35.10 2.13 -9.35
CA ASP A 442 -36.20 2.93 -9.91
C ASP A 442 -35.75 3.94 -10.99
N GLY A 443 -34.44 3.99 -11.26
CA GLY A 443 -33.84 4.88 -12.26
C GLY A 443 -32.47 4.43 -12.72
N ILE A 444 -31.97 5.10 -13.76
CA ILE A 444 -30.66 4.86 -14.35
C ILE A 444 -29.89 6.18 -14.45
N TRP A 445 -28.64 6.13 -14.03
CA TRP A 445 -27.65 7.15 -14.33
C TRP A 445 -26.64 6.61 -15.35
N TRP A 446 -26.64 7.19 -16.55
CA TRP A 446 -25.77 6.83 -17.66
C TRP A 446 -25.20 8.12 -18.24
N ASP A 447 -23.89 8.31 -18.16
CA ASP A 447 -23.21 9.57 -18.51
C ASP A 447 -23.63 10.15 -19.88
N SER A 448 -23.97 9.29 -20.84
CA SER A 448 -24.34 9.62 -22.22
C SER A 448 -25.67 10.36 -22.32
N ILE A 449 -26.55 10.19 -21.33
CA ILE A 449 -27.87 10.84 -21.25
C ILE A 449 -28.09 11.64 -19.96
N CYS A 450 -27.19 11.51 -18.97
CA CYS A 450 -27.27 12.20 -17.67
C CYS A 450 -26.27 13.35 -17.54
N ILE A 451 -25.34 13.53 -18.48
CA ILE A 451 -24.47 14.70 -18.53
C ILE A 451 -24.94 15.66 -19.63
N PRO A 452 -25.29 16.92 -19.31
CA PRO A 452 -25.75 17.86 -20.31
C PRO A 452 -24.64 18.26 -21.31
N PRO A 453 -24.98 18.56 -22.57
CA PRO A 453 -24.02 19.04 -23.56
C PRO A 453 -23.69 20.53 -23.40
N GLU A 454 -24.52 21.30 -22.69
CA GLU A 454 -24.29 22.73 -22.47
C GLU A 454 -23.00 22.95 -21.66
N ARG A 455 -22.07 23.76 -22.17
CA ARG A 455 -20.70 23.89 -21.64
C ARG A 455 -20.63 24.16 -20.13
N GLN A 456 -21.46 25.05 -19.60
CA GLN A 456 -21.43 25.40 -18.16
C GLN A 456 -22.06 24.31 -17.29
N ALA A 457 -23.23 23.82 -17.67
CA ALA A 457 -23.88 22.69 -16.99
C ALA A 457 -23.00 21.43 -17.03
N ARG A 458 -22.40 21.10 -18.19
CA ARG A 458 -21.47 19.97 -18.36
C ARG A 458 -20.31 20.05 -17.39
N ARG A 459 -19.71 21.23 -17.27
CA ARG A 459 -18.60 21.46 -16.33
C ARG A 459 -19.02 21.17 -14.90
N LYS A 460 -20.15 21.73 -14.47
CA LYS A 460 -20.70 21.53 -13.11
C LYS A 460 -21.06 20.07 -12.85
N ALA A 461 -21.60 19.37 -13.84
CA ALA A 461 -21.92 17.95 -13.76
C ALA A 461 -20.65 17.09 -13.63
N ILE A 462 -19.61 17.33 -14.45
CA ILE A 462 -18.35 16.59 -14.41
C ILE A 462 -17.60 16.81 -13.09
N SER A 463 -17.54 18.05 -12.58
CA SER A 463 -16.89 18.32 -11.29
C SER A 463 -17.53 17.57 -10.11
N LYS A 464 -18.78 17.12 -10.27
CA LYS A 464 -19.56 16.37 -9.28
C LYS A 464 -19.87 14.95 -9.73
N MET A 465 -19.18 14.43 -10.75
CA MET A 465 -19.51 13.14 -11.35
C MET A 465 -19.46 12.00 -10.31
N HIS A 466 -18.47 12.05 -9.43
CA HIS A 466 -18.29 11.09 -8.35
C HIS A 466 -19.47 11.04 -7.34
N GLU A 467 -20.20 12.15 -7.16
CA GLU A 467 -21.38 12.18 -6.28
C GLU A 467 -22.48 11.22 -6.78
N ASN A 468 -22.66 11.11 -8.10
CA ASN A 468 -23.69 10.23 -8.67
C ASN A 468 -23.40 8.75 -8.40
N TYR A 469 -22.14 8.34 -8.50
CA TYR A 469 -21.73 6.96 -8.19
C TYR A 469 -21.77 6.66 -6.69
N ALA A 470 -21.47 7.65 -5.85
CA ALA A 470 -21.60 7.53 -4.39
C ALA A 470 -23.06 7.43 -3.93
N LEU A 471 -23.99 8.12 -4.61
CA LEU A 471 -25.42 8.11 -4.30
C LEU A 471 -26.17 6.94 -4.95
N ALA A 472 -25.61 6.33 -6.00
CA ALA A 472 -26.22 5.19 -6.66
C ALA A 472 -26.40 4.00 -5.69
N LYS A 473 -27.55 3.33 -5.78
CA LYS A 473 -27.82 2.10 -5.03
C LYS A 473 -26.85 0.99 -5.43
N HIS A 474 -26.65 0.85 -6.74
CA HIS A 474 -25.67 -0.06 -7.33
C HIS A 474 -24.97 0.64 -8.50
N THR A 475 -23.66 0.42 -8.62
CA THR A 475 -22.91 0.72 -9.84
C THR A 475 -22.71 -0.56 -10.62
N ILE A 476 -23.14 -0.60 -11.87
CA ILE A 476 -22.97 -1.75 -12.76
C ILE A 476 -21.80 -1.52 -13.72
N ILE A 477 -20.87 -2.46 -13.76
CA ILE A 477 -19.74 -2.48 -14.69
C ILE A 477 -20.19 -3.23 -15.94
N HIS A 478 -20.18 -2.51 -17.06
CA HIS A 478 -20.45 -3.05 -18.38
C HIS A 478 -19.23 -2.87 -19.28
N ASP A 479 -18.66 -3.98 -19.72
CA ASP A 479 -17.55 -4.00 -20.66
C ASP A 479 -17.74 -5.18 -21.62
N THR A 480 -17.75 -4.91 -22.93
CA THR A 480 -17.91 -5.96 -23.96
C THR A 480 -16.92 -7.12 -23.86
N TYR A 481 -15.70 -6.90 -23.34
CA TYR A 481 -14.72 -7.95 -23.05
C TYR A 481 -15.22 -8.87 -21.93
N LEU A 482 -15.71 -8.32 -20.82
CA LEU A 482 -16.23 -9.11 -19.69
C LEU A 482 -17.52 -9.84 -20.05
N LEU A 483 -18.35 -9.25 -20.91
CA LEU A 483 -19.53 -9.90 -21.48
C LEU A 483 -19.19 -11.11 -22.36
N GLN A 484 -17.93 -11.27 -22.77
CA GLN A 484 -17.42 -12.42 -23.52
C GLN A 484 -16.57 -13.36 -22.64
N PHE A 485 -16.49 -13.10 -21.33
CA PHE A 485 -15.76 -13.91 -20.38
C PHE A 485 -16.74 -14.77 -19.57
N ASP A 486 -16.54 -16.09 -19.59
CA ASP A 486 -17.39 -17.02 -18.84
C ASP A 486 -17.13 -16.87 -17.35
N TRP A 487 -18.20 -16.71 -16.56
CA TRP A 487 -18.07 -16.66 -15.10
C TRP A 487 -17.54 -17.99 -14.54
N ALA A 488 -16.54 -17.92 -13.67
CA ALA A 488 -16.04 -19.03 -12.88
C ALA A 488 -15.65 -18.58 -11.46
N ASP A 489 -15.91 -19.43 -10.47
CA ASP A 489 -15.58 -19.20 -9.06
C ASP A 489 -14.18 -19.77 -8.74
N ASP A 490 -13.18 -19.37 -9.52
CA ASP A 490 -11.78 -19.81 -9.42
C ASP A 490 -10.76 -18.65 -9.34
N GLY A 491 -11.27 -17.41 -9.30
CA GLY A 491 -10.49 -16.17 -9.29
C GLY A 491 -10.17 -15.60 -10.68
N SER A 492 -10.42 -16.34 -11.75
CA SER A 492 -10.15 -15.90 -13.14
C SER A 492 -10.94 -14.64 -13.52
N ALA A 493 -12.15 -14.47 -12.97
CA ALA A 493 -12.97 -13.28 -13.16
C ALA A 493 -12.31 -11.98 -12.63
N ALA A 494 -11.56 -12.05 -11.52
CA ALA A 494 -10.82 -10.90 -11.01
C ALA A 494 -9.65 -10.53 -11.93
N LEU A 495 -8.96 -11.54 -12.48
CA LEU A 495 -7.91 -11.33 -13.49
C LEU A 495 -8.47 -10.73 -14.78
N ALA A 496 -9.62 -11.23 -15.26
CA ALA A 496 -10.30 -10.69 -16.42
C ALA A 496 -10.69 -9.22 -16.20
N LEU A 497 -11.19 -8.87 -15.01
CA LEU A 497 -11.53 -7.50 -14.67
C LEU A 497 -10.31 -6.57 -14.76
N ILE A 498 -9.15 -6.91 -14.18
CA ILE A 498 -7.96 -6.04 -14.24
C ILE A 498 -7.32 -5.96 -15.63
N LEU A 499 -7.55 -6.96 -16.49
CA LEU A 499 -7.11 -6.96 -17.89
C LEU A 499 -8.11 -6.25 -18.84
N SER A 500 -9.34 -6.00 -18.38
CA SER A 500 -10.41 -5.44 -19.21
C SER A 500 -10.10 -4.01 -19.71
N PRO A 501 -10.66 -3.60 -20.87
CA PRO A 501 -10.59 -2.21 -21.31
C PRO A 501 -11.09 -1.23 -20.23
N TRP A 502 -12.14 -1.59 -19.49
CA TRP A 502 -12.74 -0.80 -18.43
C TRP A 502 -11.74 -0.45 -17.33
N PHE A 503 -10.93 -1.42 -16.88
CA PHE A 503 -9.96 -1.17 -15.82
C PHE A 503 -8.81 -0.25 -16.25
N THR A 504 -8.57 -0.12 -17.56
CA THR A 504 -7.51 0.74 -18.08
C THR A 504 -7.90 2.22 -18.21
N ARG A 505 -9.17 2.59 -18.02
CA ARG A 505 -9.62 3.99 -18.15
C ARG A 505 -9.47 4.75 -16.84
N GLY A 506 -9.13 6.05 -16.91
CA GLY A 506 -8.98 6.88 -15.72
C GLY A 506 -10.30 7.06 -14.95
N TRP A 507 -11.38 7.45 -15.64
CA TRP A 507 -12.64 7.80 -15.00
C TRP A 507 -13.25 6.62 -14.22
N THR A 508 -13.17 5.40 -14.77
CA THR A 508 -13.65 4.18 -14.11
C THR A 508 -12.97 3.89 -12.77
N ALA A 509 -11.76 4.44 -12.54
CA ALA A 509 -11.08 4.37 -11.24
C ALA A 509 -11.85 5.14 -10.16
N LEU A 510 -12.25 6.36 -10.51
CA LEU A 510 -13.00 7.24 -9.62
C LEU A 510 -14.37 6.66 -9.34
N GLU A 511 -15.05 6.19 -10.39
CA GLU A 511 -16.36 5.52 -10.32
C GLU A 511 -16.30 4.37 -9.33
N LEU A 512 -15.35 3.44 -9.52
CA LEU A 512 -15.15 2.31 -8.61
C LEU A 512 -14.85 2.73 -7.17
N SER A 513 -14.09 3.81 -6.99
CA SER A 513 -13.64 4.24 -5.66
C SER A 513 -14.71 4.84 -4.77
N VAL A 514 -15.78 5.37 -5.36
CA VAL A 514 -16.84 6.07 -4.63
C VAL A 514 -18.12 5.25 -4.53
N SER A 515 -18.30 4.24 -5.37
CA SER A 515 -19.47 3.37 -5.34
C SER A 515 -19.56 2.56 -4.04
N ASN A 516 -20.74 2.49 -3.43
CA ASN A 516 -20.93 1.66 -2.24
C ASN A 516 -21.13 0.18 -2.57
N SER A 517 -21.90 -0.11 -3.63
CA SER A 517 -22.13 -1.48 -4.13
C SER A 517 -21.82 -1.55 -5.62
N VAL A 518 -21.03 -2.55 -6.02
CA VAL A 518 -20.54 -2.71 -7.39
C VAL A 518 -20.91 -4.08 -7.93
N LYS A 519 -21.54 -4.11 -9.10
CA LYS A 519 -21.97 -5.31 -9.79
C LYS A 519 -21.24 -5.42 -11.13
N VAL A 520 -20.75 -6.60 -11.49
CA VAL A 520 -20.04 -6.84 -12.75
C VAL A 520 -20.82 -7.87 -13.56
N ILE A 521 -20.95 -7.61 -14.86
CA ILE A 521 -21.66 -8.50 -15.78
C ILE A 521 -20.65 -9.41 -16.50
N PHE A 522 -20.87 -10.72 -16.42
CA PHE A 522 -20.12 -11.74 -17.14
C PHE A 522 -21.04 -12.57 -18.03
N ARG A 523 -20.46 -13.38 -18.93
CA ARG A 523 -21.21 -14.38 -19.68
C ARG A 523 -21.60 -15.54 -18.77
N ASP A 524 -22.83 -16.03 -18.93
CA ASP A 524 -23.28 -17.22 -18.22
C ASP A 524 -22.53 -18.46 -18.78
N PRO A 525 -21.84 -19.25 -17.93
CA PRO A 525 -21.04 -20.39 -18.38
C PRO A 525 -21.88 -21.59 -18.85
N ALA A 526 -23.16 -21.66 -18.48
CA ALA A 526 -24.08 -22.72 -18.90
C ALA A 526 -24.88 -22.35 -20.15
N ASP A 527 -25.15 -21.06 -20.35
CA ASP A 527 -25.87 -20.54 -21.52
C ASP A 527 -25.21 -19.25 -22.03
N HIS A 528 -24.32 -19.37 -23.01
CA HIS A 528 -23.55 -18.24 -23.55
C HIS A 528 -24.41 -17.13 -24.20
N SER A 529 -25.72 -17.33 -24.39
CA SER A 529 -26.66 -16.28 -24.82
C SER A 529 -27.13 -15.38 -23.66
N LYS A 530 -26.88 -15.80 -22.43
CA LYS A 530 -27.26 -15.11 -21.19
C LYS A 530 -26.05 -14.52 -20.48
N GLN A 531 -26.36 -13.72 -19.47
CA GLN A 531 -25.40 -13.04 -18.64
C GLN A 531 -25.70 -13.30 -17.17
N VAL A 532 -24.65 -13.23 -16.35
CA VAL A 532 -24.75 -13.29 -14.90
C VAL A 532 -24.24 -11.99 -14.29
N ILE A 533 -24.92 -11.53 -13.25
CA ILE A 533 -24.52 -10.37 -12.46
C ILE A 533 -23.84 -10.87 -11.19
N LYS A 534 -22.63 -10.38 -10.92
CA LYS A 534 -21.81 -10.78 -9.78
C LYS A 534 -21.43 -9.57 -8.94
N ASP A 535 -21.48 -9.73 -7.63
CA ASP A 535 -21.01 -8.69 -6.72
C ASP A 535 -19.49 -8.63 -6.72
N LEU A 536 -18.92 -7.43 -6.82
CA LEU A 536 -17.47 -7.28 -6.82
C LEU A 536 -16.85 -7.77 -5.51
N ASP A 537 -17.36 -7.27 -4.39
CA ASP A 537 -16.74 -7.46 -3.08
C ASP A 537 -17.05 -8.88 -2.54
N ASP A 538 -18.24 -9.40 -2.83
CA ASP A 538 -18.66 -10.73 -2.35
C ASP A 538 -18.33 -11.88 -3.30
N ASP A 539 -18.45 -11.74 -4.63
CA ASP A 539 -18.27 -12.86 -5.56
C ASP A 539 -16.90 -12.86 -6.25
N ILE A 540 -16.36 -11.69 -6.60
CA ILE A 540 -15.18 -11.60 -7.50
C ILE A 540 -13.88 -11.49 -6.73
N LEU A 541 -13.83 -10.66 -5.69
CA LEU A 541 -12.63 -10.48 -4.88
C LEU A 541 -12.38 -11.70 -4.00
N ALA A 542 -11.10 -11.98 -3.70
CA ALA A 542 -10.72 -13.04 -2.79
C ALA A 542 -11.36 -12.79 -1.42
N ARG A 543 -12.20 -13.74 -0.97
CA ARG A 543 -12.98 -13.59 0.26
C ARG A 543 -12.10 -13.69 1.49
N ASN A 544 -12.38 -12.83 2.46
CA ASN A 544 -11.91 -12.95 3.84
C ASN A 544 -12.56 -14.17 4.52
N GLY A 545 -11.99 -15.36 4.29
CA GLY A 545 -12.52 -16.60 4.86
C GLY A 545 -12.23 -17.89 4.08
N SER A 546 -11.71 -17.80 2.86
CA SER A 546 -11.29 -18.93 2.05
C SER A 546 -9.84 -18.80 1.61
N PHE A 547 -9.21 -19.92 1.28
CA PHE A 547 -7.92 -19.89 0.60
C PHE A 547 -8.13 -19.51 -0.86
N SER A 548 -7.33 -18.57 -1.34
CA SER A 548 -7.32 -18.13 -2.73
C SER A 548 -5.95 -18.37 -3.36
N LYS A 549 -5.93 -18.67 -4.65
CA LYS A 549 -4.69 -18.79 -5.42
C LYS A 549 -3.92 -17.47 -5.41
N LEU A 550 -2.60 -17.52 -5.54
CA LEU A 550 -1.75 -16.32 -5.49
C LEU A 550 -2.16 -15.27 -6.52
N GLY A 551 -2.44 -15.65 -7.77
CA GLY A 551 -2.93 -14.71 -8.79
C GLY A 551 -4.23 -14.02 -8.42
N HIS A 552 -5.14 -14.72 -7.71
CA HIS A 552 -6.42 -14.15 -7.28
C HIS A 552 -6.22 -13.15 -6.15
N ILE A 553 -5.28 -13.42 -5.24
CA ILE A 553 -4.86 -12.50 -4.18
C ILE A 553 -4.23 -11.24 -4.79
N VAL A 554 -3.32 -11.39 -5.75
CA VAL A 554 -2.69 -10.26 -6.45
C VAL A 554 -3.74 -9.41 -7.18
N ALA A 555 -4.63 -10.04 -7.96
CA ALA A 555 -5.70 -9.33 -8.67
C ALA A 555 -6.63 -8.60 -7.69
N THR A 556 -6.95 -9.24 -6.55
CA THR A 556 -7.75 -8.64 -5.48
C THR A 556 -7.05 -7.41 -4.90
N ALA A 557 -5.76 -7.49 -4.57
CA ALA A 557 -5.00 -6.36 -4.04
C ALA A 557 -4.98 -5.16 -5.02
N VAL A 558 -4.84 -5.42 -6.32
CA VAL A 558 -4.90 -4.40 -7.38
C VAL A 558 -6.27 -3.69 -7.39
N ILE A 559 -7.37 -4.43 -7.29
CA ILE A 559 -8.73 -3.88 -7.31
C ILE A 559 -9.08 -3.19 -5.98
N SER A 560 -8.81 -3.83 -4.84
CA SER A 560 -9.14 -3.34 -3.50
C SER A 560 -8.48 -1.99 -3.20
N ARG A 561 -7.34 -1.68 -3.83
CA ARG A 561 -6.72 -0.35 -3.76
C ARG A 561 -7.65 0.78 -4.19
N LEU A 562 -8.50 0.54 -5.18
CA LEU A 562 -9.49 1.51 -5.65
C LEU A 562 -10.66 1.62 -4.70
N ARG A 563 -11.00 0.56 -3.97
CA ARG A 563 -12.12 0.50 -3.01
C ARG A 563 -11.81 1.18 -1.68
N LYS A 564 -10.57 1.60 -1.43
CA LYS A 564 -10.19 2.34 -0.21
C LYS A 564 -10.92 3.68 -0.16
N LYS A 565 -11.57 3.99 0.97
CA LYS A 565 -12.26 5.27 1.20
C LYS A 565 -11.33 6.48 1.01
N GLU A 566 -10.10 6.36 1.52
CA GLU A 566 -9.03 7.37 1.44
C GLU A 566 -7.74 6.68 0.95
N PRO A 567 -7.45 6.69 -0.36
CA PRO A 567 -6.22 6.10 -0.90
C PRO A 567 -5.00 6.90 -0.42
N SER A 568 -3.87 6.26 -0.13
CA SER A 568 -2.60 6.97 0.13
C SER A 568 -2.09 7.67 -1.13
N ILE A 569 -1.12 8.59 -0.99
CA ILE A 569 -0.47 9.19 -2.17
C ILE A 569 0.20 8.14 -3.06
N SER A 570 0.78 7.08 -2.45
CA SER A 570 1.34 5.94 -3.17
C SER A 570 0.25 5.18 -3.93
N ASP A 571 -0.91 4.95 -3.30
CA ASP A 571 -2.04 4.31 -3.97
C ASP A 571 -2.52 5.16 -5.16
N LEU A 572 -2.64 6.48 -5.01
CA LEU A 572 -3.02 7.39 -6.10
C LEU A 572 -2.06 7.29 -7.29
N LEU A 573 -0.75 7.31 -7.03
CA LEU A 573 0.27 7.19 -8.07
C LEU A 573 0.19 5.82 -8.77
N MET A 574 0.04 4.73 -8.02
CA MET A 574 -0.10 3.37 -8.57
C MET A 574 -1.38 3.19 -9.40
N ILE A 575 -2.50 3.78 -8.96
CA ILE A 575 -3.78 3.75 -9.68
C ILE A 575 -3.68 4.52 -11.00
N MET A 576 -3.19 5.77 -10.93
CA MET A 576 -3.24 6.68 -12.08
C MET A 576 -2.20 6.35 -13.13
N ARG A 577 -1.12 5.65 -12.78
CA ARG A 577 -0.04 5.31 -13.71
C ARG A 577 -0.48 4.34 -14.80
N THR A 578 -1.31 3.36 -14.46
CA THR A 578 -1.73 2.27 -15.36
C THR A 578 -2.96 2.61 -16.18
N ARG A 579 -3.46 3.84 -16.04
CA ARG A 579 -4.73 4.28 -16.62
C ARG A 579 -4.54 5.37 -17.66
N SER A 580 -5.31 5.26 -18.73
CA SER A 580 -5.36 6.20 -19.84
C SER A 580 -6.61 7.09 -19.77
N THR A 581 -6.49 8.29 -20.31
CA THR A 581 -7.60 9.24 -20.48
C THR A 581 -7.52 9.82 -21.88
N SER A 582 -8.66 10.12 -22.50
CA SER A 582 -8.70 10.77 -23.82
C SER A 582 -8.16 12.20 -23.78
N TRP A 583 -8.23 12.85 -22.62
CA TRP A 583 -7.72 14.20 -22.39
C TRP A 583 -6.67 14.18 -21.28
N THR A 584 -5.49 14.74 -21.52
CA THR A 584 -4.38 14.77 -20.54
C THR A 584 -4.77 15.41 -19.22
N ARG A 585 -5.63 16.44 -19.26
CA ARG A 585 -6.13 17.16 -18.07
C ARG A 585 -6.98 16.28 -17.16
N ASP A 586 -7.65 15.27 -17.69
CA ASP A 586 -8.49 14.40 -16.87
C ASP A 586 -7.68 13.62 -15.85
N ARG A 587 -6.40 13.29 -16.14
CA ARG A 587 -5.58 12.53 -15.18
C ARG A 587 -5.42 13.26 -13.85
N ILE A 588 -5.09 14.56 -13.87
CA ILE A 588 -4.96 15.32 -12.64
C ILE A 588 -6.32 15.61 -11.98
N ALA A 589 -7.38 15.78 -12.77
CA ALA A 589 -8.73 15.95 -12.24
C ALA A 589 -9.19 14.71 -11.46
N ILE A 590 -9.00 13.54 -12.05
CA ILE A 590 -9.32 12.25 -11.43
C ILE A 590 -8.46 12.05 -10.19
N ALA A 591 -7.16 12.35 -10.24
CA ALA A 591 -6.28 12.26 -9.07
C ALA A 591 -6.76 13.18 -7.93
N SER A 592 -7.14 14.43 -8.21
CA SER A 592 -7.69 15.36 -7.22
C SER A 592 -9.00 14.85 -6.60
N MET A 593 -9.89 14.26 -7.42
CA MET A 593 -11.15 13.71 -6.94
C MET A 593 -10.97 12.41 -6.15
N LEU A 594 -10.03 11.54 -6.55
CA LEU A 594 -9.64 10.35 -5.79
C LEU A 594 -9.03 10.75 -4.43
N ALA A 595 -8.21 11.81 -4.41
CA ALA A 595 -7.64 12.41 -3.20
C ALA A 595 -8.68 13.13 -2.30
N ARG A 596 -9.93 13.29 -2.76
CA ARG A 596 -11.00 14.02 -2.07
C ARG A 596 -10.67 15.50 -1.81
N VAL A 597 -10.00 16.15 -2.76
CA VAL A 597 -9.71 17.60 -2.71
C VAL A 597 -11.02 18.40 -2.78
N LEU A 598 -11.41 19.03 -1.67
CA LEU A 598 -12.69 19.75 -1.54
C LEU A 598 -12.78 21.01 -2.39
N ASP A 599 -11.67 21.71 -2.60
CA ASP A 599 -11.59 22.98 -3.33
C ASP A 599 -10.98 22.83 -4.73
N TYR A 600 -10.99 21.62 -5.30
CA TYR A 600 -10.52 21.40 -6.66
C TYR A 600 -11.46 22.05 -7.67
N ASP A 601 -10.90 22.87 -8.54
CA ASP A 601 -11.59 23.37 -9.74
C ASP A 601 -11.02 22.64 -10.94
N TYR A 602 -11.88 22.21 -11.87
CA TYR A 602 -11.41 21.65 -13.12
C TYR A 602 -10.47 22.62 -13.84
N GLU A 603 -10.62 23.95 -13.68
CA GLU A 603 -9.74 25.05 -14.15
C GLU A 603 -8.37 25.17 -13.48
N ASP A 604 -8.13 24.43 -12.39
CA ASP A 604 -6.79 24.37 -11.80
C ASP A 604 -5.77 23.86 -12.82
N SER A 605 -4.60 24.53 -12.84
CA SER A 605 -3.44 24.00 -13.55
C SER A 605 -2.98 22.69 -12.88
N PRO A 606 -2.28 21.79 -13.59
CA PRO A 606 -1.71 20.57 -12.99
C PRO A 606 -0.87 20.87 -11.75
N MET A 607 -0.14 21.98 -11.76
CA MET A 607 0.65 22.47 -10.63
C MET A 607 -0.22 22.86 -9.43
N ALA A 608 -1.27 23.66 -9.65
CA ALA A 608 -2.16 24.08 -8.58
C ALA A 608 -2.88 22.88 -7.94
N ALA A 609 -3.35 21.95 -8.76
CA ALA A 609 -3.97 20.70 -8.31
C ALA A 609 -2.98 19.82 -7.52
N THR A 610 -1.74 19.69 -7.98
CA THR A 610 -0.68 18.94 -7.28
C THR A 610 -0.43 19.52 -5.88
N ILE A 611 -0.33 20.85 -5.74
CA ILE A 611 -0.16 21.49 -4.43
C ILE A 611 -1.37 21.23 -3.52
N LYS A 612 -2.59 21.31 -4.05
CA LYS A 612 -3.82 21.02 -3.28
C LYS A 612 -3.81 19.58 -2.75
N ILE A 613 -3.42 18.61 -3.58
CA ILE A 613 -3.29 17.20 -3.18
C ILE A 613 -2.21 17.05 -2.09
N MET A 614 -1.02 17.63 -2.28
CA MET A 614 0.10 17.51 -1.33
C MET A 614 -0.23 18.09 0.05
N ARG A 615 -1.05 19.15 0.10
CA ARG A 615 -1.53 19.73 1.36
C ARG A 615 -2.47 18.81 2.15
N LEU A 616 -3.13 17.85 1.48
CA LEU A 616 -4.00 16.88 2.15
C LEU A 616 -3.20 15.73 2.75
N TYR A 617 -2.25 15.16 2.01
CA TYR A 617 -1.55 13.95 2.44
C TYR A 617 -0.50 14.19 3.53
N LEU A 618 0.13 15.38 3.54
CA LEU A 618 1.16 15.76 4.52
C LEU A 618 2.37 14.80 4.65
N GLU A 619 2.47 13.78 3.81
CA GLU A 619 3.59 12.86 3.67
C GLU A 619 3.67 12.34 2.24
N VAL A 620 4.88 11.99 1.81
CA VAL A 620 5.15 11.35 0.51
C VAL A 620 6.22 10.27 0.65
N PRO A 621 6.21 9.26 -0.24
CA PRO A 621 7.36 8.40 -0.49
C PRO A 621 8.65 9.20 -0.60
N LEU A 622 9.72 8.78 0.06
CA LEU A 622 11.01 9.46 -0.07
C LEU A 622 11.46 9.53 -1.54
N LYS A 623 11.28 8.44 -2.27
CA LYS A 623 11.65 8.39 -3.69
C LYS A 623 10.83 9.31 -4.58
N PHE A 624 9.70 9.83 -4.11
CA PHE A 624 8.93 10.84 -4.84
C PHE A 624 9.77 12.11 -5.06
N LEU A 625 10.72 12.41 -4.16
CA LEU A 625 11.69 13.49 -4.31
C LEU A 625 12.82 13.14 -5.29
N LEU A 626 13.01 11.88 -5.62
CA LEU A 626 14.09 11.38 -6.48
C LEU A 626 13.67 11.39 -7.96
N HIS A 627 13.31 12.56 -8.49
CA HIS A 627 12.78 12.71 -9.84
C HIS A 627 13.61 13.66 -10.71
N GLY A 628 13.56 13.43 -12.03
CA GLY A 628 14.24 14.24 -13.04
C GLY A 628 13.32 15.24 -13.75
N HIS A 629 12.19 15.61 -13.15
CA HIS A 629 11.15 16.48 -13.75
C HIS A 629 11.20 17.93 -13.25
N GLU A 630 10.54 18.84 -13.97
CA GLU A 630 10.40 20.21 -13.52
C GLU A 630 9.58 20.27 -12.23
N THR A 631 9.94 21.18 -11.33
CA THR A 631 9.28 21.30 -10.04
C THR A 631 8.23 22.40 -10.07
N VAL A 632 7.29 22.36 -9.12
CA VAL A 632 6.28 23.41 -8.90
C VAL A 632 6.93 24.81 -8.85
N SER A 633 8.13 24.90 -8.29
CA SER A 633 8.88 26.14 -8.19
C SER A 633 10.38 25.90 -8.40
N PRO A 634 10.92 26.19 -9.60
CA PRO A 634 12.34 25.95 -9.90
C PRO A 634 13.30 26.91 -9.17
N SER A 635 12.79 28.02 -8.63
CA SER A 635 13.57 29.04 -7.92
C SER A 635 13.54 28.90 -6.40
N GLY A 636 13.09 27.76 -5.87
CA GLY A 636 12.97 27.50 -4.42
C GLY A 636 11.60 27.88 -3.83
N GLY A 637 11.46 27.82 -2.51
CA GLY A 637 10.20 28.09 -1.81
C GLY A 637 9.38 26.83 -1.48
N PRO A 638 8.18 27.01 -0.88
CA PRO A 638 7.19 25.96 -0.64
C PRO A 638 7.01 25.02 -1.84
N PHE A 639 7.01 23.70 -1.60
CA PHE A 639 6.82 22.66 -2.62
C PHE A 639 7.84 22.68 -3.78
N SER A 640 8.98 23.37 -3.66
CA SER A 640 10.01 23.43 -4.72
C SER A 640 10.71 22.10 -5.02
N TRP A 641 10.55 21.11 -4.15
CA TRP A 641 10.98 19.72 -4.32
C TRP A 641 9.93 18.85 -5.05
N CYS A 642 8.69 19.32 -5.17
CA CYS A 642 7.60 18.55 -5.75
C CYS A 642 7.60 18.70 -7.28
N PRO A 643 7.42 17.61 -8.06
CA PRO A 643 7.17 17.70 -9.49
C PRO A 643 6.00 18.64 -9.81
N SER A 644 6.07 19.33 -10.94
CA SER A 644 5.02 20.26 -11.40
C SER A 644 3.70 19.54 -11.77
N ASN A 645 3.79 18.25 -12.08
CA ASN A 645 2.67 17.35 -12.28
C ASN A 645 2.83 16.16 -11.34
N LEU A 646 1.82 15.90 -10.49
CA LEU A 646 1.83 14.80 -9.52
C LEU A 646 2.30 13.46 -10.12
N LEU A 647 1.85 13.14 -11.34
CA LEU A 647 2.09 11.85 -11.98
C LEU A 647 3.49 11.72 -12.61
N ASP A 648 4.28 12.78 -12.60
CA ASP A 648 5.69 12.79 -13.01
C ASP A 648 6.62 12.38 -11.85
N GLY A 649 6.09 12.17 -10.65
CA GLY A 649 6.85 11.62 -9.53
C GLY A 649 7.36 10.21 -9.81
N SER A 650 8.43 9.82 -9.11
CA SER A 650 8.95 8.46 -9.22
C SER A 650 7.87 7.42 -8.90
N PRO A 651 7.83 6.30 -9.64
CA PRO A 651 6.87 5.23 -9.45
C PRO A 651 6.70 4.78 -8.00
N ALA A 652 5.58 5.08 -7.34
CA ALA A 652 5.30 4.51 -6.02
C ALA A 652 5.30 2.97 -6.08
N THR A 653 5.87 2.34 -5.05
CA THR A 653 5.86 0.89 -4.80
C THR A 653 5.32 0.66 -3.39
N LEU A 654 5.07 -0.59 -3.01
CA LEU A 654 4.64 -0.88 -1.64
C LEU A 654 5.65 -0.50 -0.56
N ASN A 655 6.96 -0.48 -0.86
CA ASN A 655 7.98 0.02 0.06
C ASN A 655 7.76 1.48 0.48
N ASP A 656 6.90 2.19 -0.26
CA ASP A 656 6.53 3.57 0.02
C ASP A 656 5.12 3.73 0.56
N LEU A 657 4.45 2.63 0.88
CA LEU A 657 3.31 2.73 1.77
C LEU A 657 3.83 3.07 3.16
N PRO A 658 3.15 3.98 3.89
CA PRO A 658 3.53 4.30 5.26
C PRO A 658 3.52 3.02 6.11
N SER A 659 4.71 2.49 6.37
CA SER A 659 4.87 1.43 7.36
C SER A 659 4.49 2.05 8.70
N GLN A 660 3.51 1.46 9.40
CA GLN A 660 3.00 1.97 10.67
C GLN A 660 4.06 2.05 11.78
N ARG A 661 5.29 1.57 11.53
CA ARG A 661 6.33 1.38 12.56
C ARG A 661 7.68 2.03 12.25
N THR A 662 8.00 2.36 11.00
CA THR A 662 9.31 2.94 10.65
C THR A 662 9.17 4.13 9.70
N HIS A 663 9.50 5.32 10.19
CA HIS A 663 9.62 6.57 9.40
C HIS A 663 10.78 6.55 8.38
N GLU A 664 11.32 5.38 8.03
CA GLU A 664 12.57 5.24 7.30
C GLU A 664 12.40 5.36 5.77
N GLY A 665 11.17 5.20 5.26
CA GLY A 665 10.84 5.27 3.83
C GLY A 665 10.00 6.49 3.36
N ASN A 666 9.44 7.28 4.28
CA ASN A 666 8.57 8.41 3.97
C ASN A 666 9.15 9.76 4.43
N VAL A 667 8.77 10.82 3.72
CA VAL A 667 9.14 12.21 4.01
C VAL A 667 7.87 12.97 4.38
N LEU A 668 7.92 13.71 5.48
CA LEU A 668 6.80 14.51 5.97
C LEU A 668 6.78 15.88 5.28
N ILE A 669 5.59 16.43 5.05
CA ILE A 669 5.41 17.77 4.49
C ILE A 669 5.01 18.70 5.63
N ASP A 670 5.85 19.70 5.92
CA ASP A 670 5.53 20.70 6.93
C ASP A 670 4.40 21.65 6.46
N LYS A 671 3.87 22.44 7.39
CA LYS A 671 2.80 23.39 7.09
C LYS A 671 3.11 24.44 6.02
N TYR A 672 4.38 24.63 5.69
CA TYR A 672 4.84 25.55 4.66
C TYR A 672 5.13 24.84 3.33
N GLY A 673 4.91 23.52 3.24
CA GLY A 673 5.15 22.74 2.04
C GLY A 673 6.60 22.31 1.85
N ALA A 674 7.45 22.35 2.87
CA ALA A 674 8.79 21.77 2.81
C ALA A 674 8.77 20.30 3.20
N ALA A 675 9.57 19.48 2.52
CA ALA A 675 9.71 18.06 2.80
C ALA A 675 10.76 17.85 3.91
N VAL A 676 10.49 16.98 4.88
CA VAL A 676 11.35 16.68 6.03
C VAL A 676 11.48 15.17 6.19
N GLY A 677 12.70 14.67 6.19
CA GLY A 677 12.94 13.24 6.44
C GLY A 677 14.39 12.95 6.82
N PRO A 678 14.66 11.71 7.28
CA PRO A 678 16.01 11.24 7.54
C PRO A 678 16.75 10.90 6.24
N TRP A 679 18.02 11.30 6.15
CA TRP A 679 18.88 11.03 4.99
C TRP A 679 20.28 10.62 5.43
N GLN A 680 20.86 9.66 4.72
CA GLN A 680 22.31 9.46 4.74
C GLN A 680 22.96 10.55 3.89
N ILE A 681 24.06 11.13 4.36
CA ILE A 681 24.61 12.34 3.73
C ILE A 681 26.09 12.19 3.36
N ARG A 682 26.48 12.88 2.29
CA ARG A 682 27.86 13.01 1.83
C ARG A 682 28.13 14.44 1.35
N LEU A 683 29.29 15.00 1.70
CA LEU A 683 29.75 16.30 1.18
C LEU A 683 30.15 16.18 -0.29
N VAL A 684 29.84 17.22 -1.06
CA VAL A 684 30.30 17.36 -2.44
C VAL A 684 31.74 17.86 -2.45
N THR A 685 32.56 17.30 -3.34
CA THR A 685 33.97 17.66 -3.55
C THR A 685 34.17 18.42 -4.87
N ALA A 686 35.34 19.01 -5.09
CA ALA A 686 35.63 19.70 -6.35
C ALA A 686 35.68 18.75 -7.56
N GLU A 687 36.04 17.48 -7.35
CA GLU A 687 36.07 16.44 -8.39
C GLU A 687 34.65 16.05 -8.84
N ASP A 688 33.68 16.16 -7.92
CA ASP A 688 32.27 15.84 -8.16
C ASP A 688 31.61 16.71 -9.23
N LYS A 689 32.15 17.90 -9.50
CA LYS A 689 31.72 18.74 -10.63
C LYS A 689 31.75 17.99 -11.97
N LYS A 690 32.70 17.06 -12.13
CA LYS A 690 32.91 16.29 -13.36
C LYS A 690 32.36 14.86 -13.26
N SER A 691 32.39 14.26 -12.07
CA SER A 691 31.99 12.85 -11.89
C SER A 691 30.48 12.67 -11.75
N LEU A 692 29.78 13.60 -11.09
CA LEU A 692 28.32 13.52 -10.89
C LEU A 692 27.59 13.72 -12.22
N ARG A 693 26.71 12.76 -12.54
CA ARG A 693 25.88 12.82 -13.74
C ARG A 693 24.48 13.30 -13.38
N PRO A 694 23.99 14.44 -13.91
CA PRO A 694 22.62 14.89 -13.66
C PRO A 694 21.60 13.83 -14.04
N TYR A 695 20.65 13.54 -13.16
CA TYR A 695 19.42 12.81 -13.48
C TYR A 695 18.36 13.84 -13.86
N ALA A 696 18.17 14.04 -15.16
CA ALA A 696 17.29 15.05 -15.72
C ALA A 696 16.55 14.49 -16.94
N LEU A 697 15.23 14.68 -16.97
CA LEU A 697 14.35 14.34 -18.10
C LEU A 697 14.07 15.55 -18.99
N HIS A 698 14.59 16.72 -18.62
CA HIS A 698 14.52 17.94 -19.41
C HIS A 698 15.80 18.79 -19.25
N LEU A 699 16.20 19.48 -20.32
CA LEU A 699 17.44 20.26 -20.37
C LEU A 699 17.48 21.42 -19.37
N SER A 700 16.32 21.97 -18.98
CA SER A 700 16.25 23.03 -17.95
C SER A 700 16.74 22.56 -16.58
N ILE A 701 16.55 21.27 -16.27
CA ILE A 701 16.92 20.66 -15.00
C ILE A 701 18.41 20.33 -15.00
N GLU A 702 18.90 19.77 -16.12
CA GLU A 702 20.33 19.57 -16.32
C GLU A 702 21.10 20.89 -16.19
N HIS A 703 20.62 21.96 -16.83
CA HIS A 703 21.22 23.28 -16.73
C HIS A 703 21.27 23.78 -15.29
N ARG A 704 20.18 23.63 -14.52
CA ARG A 704 20.11 24.04 -13.11
C ARG A 704 21.14 23.30 -12.26
N ILE A 705 21.19 21.97 -12.38
CA ILE A 705 22.13 21.12 -11.63
C ILE A 705 23.57 21.50 -11.96
N ARG A 706 23.91 21.57 -13.26
CA ARG A 706 25.27 21.90 -13.69
C ARG A 706 25.70 23.29 -13.25
N LYS A 707 24.81 24.28 -13.38
CA LYS A 707 25.09 25.66 -12.93
C LYS A 707 25.34 25.71 -11.43
N THR A 708 24.52 25.05 -10.62
CA THR A 708 24.70 25.00 -9.17
C THR A 708 26.00 24.30 -8.77
N LEU A 709 26.37 23.20 -9.44
CA LEU A 709 27.65 22.54 -9.22
C LEU A 709 28.84 23.41 -9.64
N GLU A 710 28.74 24.16 -10.73
CA GLU A 710 29.84 25.03 -11.15
C GLU A 710 30.03 26.21 -10.20
N ASP A 711 28.93 26.90 -9.87
CA ASP A 711 28.93 28.15 -9.11
C ASP A 711 29.09 27.93 -7.59
N LYS A 712 28.54 26.83 -7.03
CA LYS A 712 28.32 26.66 -5.57
C LYS A 712 28.43 25.20 -5.08
N TRP A 713 29.32 24.38 -5.64
CA TRP A 713 29.50 22.98 -5.20
C TRP A 713 29.76 22.84 -3.69
N ASP A 714 30.50 23.76 -3.07
CA ASP A 714 30.88 23.74 -1.65
C ASP A 714 29.72 24.09 -0.70
N HIS A 715 28.62 24.60 -1.25
CA HIS A 715 27.34 24.79 -0.56
C HIS A 715 26.41 23.57 -0.69
N CYS A 716 26.78 22.56 -1.49
CA CYS A 716 25.91 21.44 -1.81
C CYS A 716 26.14 20.24 -0.87
N LEU A 717 25.07 19.45 -0.70
CA LEU A 717 25.08 18.20 0.04
C LEU A 717 24.38 17.12 -0.80
N LEU A 718 24.95 15.92 -0.83
CA LEU A 718 24.32 14.74 -1.42
C LEU A 718 23.57 13.99 -0.32
N LEU A 719 22.32 13.64 -0.63
CA LEU A 719 21.44 12.87 0.21
C LEU A 719 21.16 11.53 -0.47
N TYR A 720 21.34 10.45 0.28
CA TYR A 720 21.11 9.10 -0.16
C TYR A 720 20.26 8.36 0.88
N ASN A 721 19.51 7.37 0.42
CA ASN A 721 18.79 6.47 1.30
C ASN A 721 18.83 5.06 0.70
N GLU A 722 19.36 4.10 1.46
CA GLU A 722 19.51 2.70 1.05
C GLU A 722 18.16 1.97 0.88
N PHE A 723 17.08 2.50 1.46
CA PHE A 723 15.72 1.96 1.36
C PHE A 723 14.98 2.37 0.08
N ALA A 724 15.62 3.08 -0.85
CA ALA A 724 14.99 3.49 -2.11
C ALA A 724 14.69 2.31 -3.08
N GLY A 725 15.15 1.08 -2.77
CA GLY A 725 14.65 -0.16 -3.38
C GLY A 725 15.01 -0.39 -4.86
N VAL A 726 16.04 0.27 -5.38
CA VAL A 726 16.53 0.13 -6.76
C VAL A 726 18.04 -0.10 -6.74
N ASP A 727 18.57 -0.90 -7.66
CA ASP A 727 20.03 -0.97 -7.89
C ASP A 727 20.54 0.42 -8.34
N GLN A 728 21.31 1.09 -7.48
CA GLN A 728 21.85 2.45 -7.67
C GLN A 728 20.78 3.55 -7.89
N PRO A 729 19.98 3.89 -6.85
CA PRO A 729 19.04 5.01 -6.95
C PRO A 729 19.81 6.33 -7.12
N PRO A 730 19.26 7.33 -7.82
CA PRO A 730 19.89 8.64 -7.89
C PRO A 730 19.94 9.28 -6.48
N SER A 731 21.04 9.95 -6.17
CA SER A 731 21.18 10.75 -4.95
C SER A 731 20.52 12.11 -5.15
N LEU A 732 19.93 12.64 -4.09
CA LEU A 732 19.33 13.97 -4.11
C LEU A 732 20.40 15.03 -3.80
N LEU A 733 20.54 16.01 -4.69
CA LEU A 733 21.42 17.16 -4.52
C LEU A 733 20.62 18.32 -3.94
N VAL A 734 21.09 18.84 -2.81
CA VAL A 734 20.50 20.01 -2.14
C VAL A 734 21.55 21.09 -1.89
N ALA A 735 21.13 22.35 -1.84
CA ALA A 735 22.00 23.48 -1.48
C ALA A 735 21.65 23.97 -0.07
N LEU A 736 22.63 23.99 0.84
CA LEU A 736 22.36 24.23 2.25
C LEU A 736 22.12 25.71 2.54
N VAL A 737 21.21 25.97 3.47
CA VAL A 737 20.85 27.30 3.96
C VAL A 737 21.24 27.47 5.43
N GLY A 738 21.15 26.41 6.23
CA GLY A 738 21.53 26.46 7.63
C GLY A 738 20.94 25.31 8.44
N ILE A 739 20.67 25.59 9.71
CA ILE A 739 20.01 24.68 10.64
C ILE A 739 18.63 25.26 10.95
N CYS A 740 17.60 24.42 10.90
CA CYS A 740 16.25 24.78 11.32
C CYS A 740 15.91 24.03 12.62
N TRP A 741 15.40 24.78 13.60
CA TRP A 741 15.01 24.24 14.91
C TRP A 741 13.48 24.02 14.97
N PRO A 742 12.99 22.98 15.68
CA PRO A 742 11.57 22.64 15.66
C PRO A 742 10.64 23.68 16.31
N GLU A 743 11.16 24.55 17.19
CA GLU A 743 10.39 25.67 17.77
C GLU A 743 10.28 26.88 16.82
N GLU A 744 11.25 27.08 15.92
CA GLU A 744 11.22 28.19 14.96
C GLU A 744 10.14 27.97 13.88
N ARG A 745 9.75 26.72 13.62
CA ARG A 745 8.68 26.35 12.69
C ARG A 745 8.08 25.02 13.15
N HIS A 746 6.80 25.03 13.52
CA HIS A 746 6.00 23.89 13.99
C HIS A 746 6.23 22.59 13.21
N MET A 747 7.25 21.81 13.59
CA MET A 747 7.55 20.49 13.05
C MET A 747 6.86 19.39 13.87
N PHE A 748 6.70 18.22 13.27
CA PHE A 748 6.03 17.06 13.86
C PHE A 748 6.80 16.49 15.07
N SER A 749 6.08 15.88 16.01
CA SER A 749 6.60 15.38 17.30
C SER A 749 7.64 14.27 17.20
N THR A 750 7.83 13.65 16.04
CA THR A 750 8.79 12.55 15.81
C THR A 750 10.17 13.04 15.34
N THR A 751 10.27 14.30 14.89
CA THR A 751 11.54 14.99 14.62
C THR A 751 11.85 15.95 15.76
N THR A 752 12.21 15.40 16.93
CA THR A 752 12.52 16.18 18.14
C THR A 752 13.94 16.77 18.12
N GLY A 753 14.49 17.12 16.97
CA GLY A 753 15.87 17.58 16.86
C GLY A 753 16.07 18.58 15.73
N PRO A 754 17.16 19.36 15.74
CA PRO A 754 17.49 20.26 14.65
C PRO A 754 17.62 19.50 13.33
N CYS A 755 17.18 20.12 12.25
CA CYS A 755 17.32 19.60 10.89
C CYS A 755 18.17 20.53 10.02
N VAL A 756 18.79 19.99 8.99
CA VAL A 756 19.51 20.77 7.98
C VAL A 756 18.48 21.42 7.05
N ASP A 757 18.45 22.75 6.95
CA ASP A 757 17.53 23.49 6.06
C ASP A 757 18.20 23.70 4.69
N SER A 758 17.46 23.46 3.61
CA SER A 758 18.03 23.40 2.26
C SER A 758 17.07 23.75 1.12
N HIS A 759 17.65 24.18 0.01
CA HIS A 759 16.98 24.32 -1.28
C HIS A 759 17.11 23.03 -2.10
N TYR A 760 16.02 22.65 -2.78
CA TYR A 760 16.04 21.57 -3.77
C TYR A 760 16.82 22.00 -5.02
N VAL A 761 17.80 21.20 -5.46
CA VAL A 761 18.55 21.45 -6.71
C VAL A 761 18.11 20.47 -7.80
N GLY A 762 18.13 19.18 -7.50
CA GLY A 762 17.78 18.10 -8.43
C GLY A 762 18.44 16.80 -8.04
N CYS A 763 18.40 15.80 -8.92
CA CYS A 763 18.95 14.47 -8.65
C CYS A 763 20.21 14.21 -9.48
N VAL A 764 21.13 13.40 -8.97
CA VAL A 764 22.38 13.03 -9.65
C VAL A 764 22.70 11.54 -9.44
N TYR A 765 23.34 10.92 -10.43
CA TYR A 765 23.98 9.61 -10.25
C TYR A 765 25.39 9.80 -9.72
N ASP A 766 25.65 9.20 -8.56
CA ASP A 766 26.95 9.14 -7.90
C ASP A 766 27.58 7.77 -8.14
N LYS A 767 28.75 7.76 -8.79
CA LYS A 767 29.48 6.52 -9.08
C LYS A 767 30.19 5.96 -7.85
N ASP A 768 30.41 6.79 -6.83
CA ASP A 768 31.12 6.46 -5.60
C ASP A 768 30.11 6.26 -4.45
N THR A 769 29.10 5.42 -4.68
CA THR A 769 28.03 5.07 -3.73
C THR A 769 28.48 4.04 -2.68
N SER A 770 29.74 4.11 -2.22
CA SER A 770 30.17 3.21 -1.14
C SER A 770 29.47 3.60 0.17
N LYS A 771 28.99 2.61 0.94
CA LYS A 771 28.35 2.83 2.24
C LYS A 771 29.26 3.57 3.24
N GLU A 772 30.58 3.50 3.04
CA GLU A 772 31.56 4.21 3.86
C GLU A 772 31.50 5.74 3.70
N LEU A 773 31.09 6.23 2.53
CA LEU A 773 31.02 7.68 2.23
C LEU A 773 29.72 8.33 2.73
N TYR A 774 28.65 7.55 2.89
CA TYR A 774 27.32 7.98 3.38
C TYR A 774 27.08 7.52 4.84
N ASN A 775 28.04 7.77 5.72
CA ASN A 775 28.05 7.21 7.08
C ASN A 775 27.29 8.02 8.16
N LYS A 776 26.75 9.19 7.80
CA LYS A 776 26.01 10.07 8.73
C LYS A 776 24.54 10.11 8.37
N LEU A 777 23.68 9.91 9.37
CA LEU A 777 22.22 10.02 9.26
C LEU A 777 21.74 11.32 9.91
N TYR A 778 21.22 12.27 9.12
CA TYR A 778 20.63 13.52 9.62
C TYR A 778 19.24 13.76 9.06
N SER A 779 18.41 14.48 9.82
CA SER A 779 17.14 15.02 9.32
C SER A 779 17.41 16.22 8.42
N VAL A 780 16.83 16.22 7.23
CA VAL A 780 16.97 17.29 6.24
C VAL A 780 15.61 17.82 5.85
N ARG A 781 15.48 19.14 5.88
CA ARG A 781 14.32 19.91 5.45
C ARG A 781 14.62 20.54 4.09
N ILE A 782 13.73 20.32 3.13
CA ILE A 782 13.93 20.63 1.71
C ILE A 782 12.78 21.51 1.21
N GLY A 783 13.09 22.66 0.64
CA GLY A 783 12.11 23.61 0.10
C GLY A 783 11.88 24.83 0.98
N CYS A 784 12.96 25.42 1.49
CA CYS A 784 12.92 26.68 2.22
C CYS A 784 12.57 27.90 1.33
N GLU A 785 12.27 29.04 1.96
CA GLU A 785 11.91 30.30 1.29
C GLU A 785 12.98 30.75 0.28
N ARG A 786 12.52 31.24 -0.88
CA ARG A 786 13.35 31.60 -2.04
C ARG A 786 14.51 32.56 -1.73
N GLU A 787 14.28 33.49 -0.82
CA GLU A 787 15.21 34.59 -0.53
C GLU A 787 16.35 34.19 0.42
N LYS A 788 16.29 32.98 1.01
CA LYS A 788 17.33 32.56 1.95
C LYS A 788 18.64 32.24 1.21
N PRO A 789 19.77 32.89 1.57
CA PRO A 789 21.05 32.63 0.96
C PRO A 789 21.58 31.25 1.34
N THR A 790 22.32 30.63 0.42
CA THR A 790 23.01 29.37 0.67
C THR A 790 24.29 29.60 1.48
N VAL A 791 24.68 28.65 2.33
CA VAL A 791 25.89 28.68 3.16
C VAL A 791 26.78 27.45 2.89
N PRO A 792 28.09 27.50 3.15
CA PRO A 792 28.98 26.36 2.91
C PRO A 792 28.56 25.12 3.70
N ALA A 793 28.48 23.96 3.03
CA ALA A 793 27.89 22.76 3.61
C ALA A 793 28.67 22.24 4.82
N LYS A 794 30.01 22.36 4.76
CA LYS A 794 30.92 21.95 5.83
C LYS A 794 30.66 22.70 7.15
N GLU A 795 30.28 23.98 7.10
CA GLU A 795 30.00 24.78 8.29
C GLU A 795 28.72 24.29 8.99
N VAL A 796 27.67 24.01 8.21
CA VAL A 796 26.40 23.50 8.73
C VAL A 796 26.58 22.13 9.39
N LEU A 797 27.29 21.22 8.73
CA LEU A 797 27.54 19.88 9.29
C LEU A 797 28.42 19.90 10.53
N THR A 798 29.39 20.81 10.61
CA THR A 798 30.22 20.96 11.82
C THR A 798 29.38 21.39 13.03
N LYS A 799 28.41 22.29 12.81
CA LYS A 799 27.44 22.70 13.83
C LYS A 799 26.53 21.54 14.23
N MET A 800 26.04 20.74 13.28
CA MET A 800 25.24 19.54 13.57
C MET A 800 26.01 18.47 14.36
N ASP A 801 27.26 18.18 13.97
CA ASP A 801 28.12 17.23 14.70
C ASP A 801 28.33 17.68 16.15
N THR A 802 28.48 18.99 16.38
CA THR A 802 28.65 19.57 17.71
C THR A 802 27.39 19.38 18.57
N TYR A 803 26.21 19.58 17.98
CA TYR A 803 24.93 19.28 18.64
C TYR A 803 24.81 17.79 18.96
N ALA A 804 25.04 16.91 18.00
CA ALA A 804 24.90 15.45 18.15
C ALA A 804 25.80 14.88 19.26
N ARG A 805 26.99 15.45 19.47
CA ARG A 805 27.92 15.06 20.55
C ARG A 805 27.56 15.65 21.91
N SER A 806 26.86 16.79 21.95
CA SER A 806 26.52 17.46 23.20
C SER A 806 25.35 16.77 23.91
N TRP A 807 25.64 16.12 25.04
CA TRP A 807 24.61 15.53 25.89
C TRP A 807 23.73 16.60 26.55
N ILE A 808 24.29 17.78 26.84
CA ILE A 808 23.60 18.92 27.44
C ILE A 808 22.53 19.46 26.48
N LEU A 809 22.88 19.64 25.21
CA LEU A 809 21.93 20.12 24.19
C LEU A 809 20.80 19.12 23.94
N ARG A 810 21.13 17.82 23.96
CA ARG A 810 20.12 16.73 23.87
C ARG A 810 19.22 16.70 25.10
N ALA A 811 19.77 16.87 26.30
CA ALA A 811 19.02 16.86 27.56
C ALA A 811 18.11 18.08 27.72
N ILE A 812 18.57 19.29 27.37
CA ILE A 812 17.77 20.54 27.38
C ILE A 812 16.56 20.40 26.45
N TYR A 813 16.78 19.85 25.26
CA TYR A 813 15.71 19.66 24.30
C TYR A 813 14.72 18.56 24.73
N ALA A 814 15.22 17.44 25.24
CA ALA A 814 14.39 16.35 25.77
C ALA A 814 13.53 16.78 26.97
N THR A 815 14.07 17.63 27.85
CA THR A 815 13.33 18.17 29.01
C THR A 815 12.29 19.22 28.62
N GLY A 816 12.57 20.06 27.60
CA GLY A 816 11.57 20.97 27.01
C GLY A 816 10.39 20.23 26.36
N SER A 817 10.66 19.12 25.65
CA SER A 817 9.59 18.27 25.09
C SER A 817 8.78 17.54 26.16
N ALA A 818 9.39 17.11 27.26
CA ALA A 818 8.72 16.40 28.34
C ALA A 818 7.79 17.30 29.18
N PHE A 819 8.10 18.60 29.30
CA PHE A 819 7.24 19.57 30.00
C PHE A 819 5.97 19.92 29.20
N ASN A 820 6.00 19.84 27.86
CA ASN A 820 4.82 20.01 27.02
C ASN A 820 3.85 18.81 27.03
N MET A 821 4.23 17.67 27.63
CA MET A 821 3.38 16.47 27.74
C MET A 821 2.63 16.34 29.07
N LYS A 822 2.82 17.24 30.03
CA LYS A 822 2.06 17.26 31.30
C LYS A 822 1.09 18.44 31.33
N ILE A 823 -0.08 18.27 30.72
CA ILE A 823 -1.26 19.10 30.99
C ILE A 823 -2.21 18.26 31.87
N PRO A 824 -2.76 18.79 32.98
CA PRO A 824 -3.72 18.06 33.81
C PRO A 824 -5.05 17.86 33.07
N GLU A 825 -5.67 16.70 33.27
CA GLU A 825 -7.06 16.45 32.88
C GLU A 825 -7.98 17.50 33.53
N ILE A 826 -8.71 18.28 32.72
CA ILE A 826 -9.82 19.10 33.20
C ILE A 826 -11.12 18.48 32.67
N PRO A 827 -12.14 18.23 33.52
CA PRO A 827 -13.40 17.64 33.09
C PRO A 827 -14.20 18.59 32.19
N GLY A 828 -14.96 17.99 31.27
CA GLY A 828 -15.55 18.63 30.11
C GLY A 828 -16.36 19.90 30.35
N HIS A 829 -16.24 20.82 29.39
CA HIS A 829 -17.22 21.87 29.16
C HIS A 829 -17.49 22.02 27.66
N ASP A 830 -18.73 21.77 27.29
CA ASP A 830 -19.33 22.09 25.99
C ASP A 830 -19.13 23.58 25.68
N THR A 831 -18.32 23.90 24.67
CA THR A 831 -18.47 25.15 23.91
C THR A 831 -18.15 24.92 22.44
N GLU A 832 -19.19 24.99 21.62
CA GLU A 832 -19.14 25.07 20.17
C GLU A 832 -18.34 26.29 19.71
N GLN A 833 -17.17 26.10 19.09
CA GLN A 833 -16.52 27.15 18.30
C GLN A 833 -16.14 26.65 16.89
N LYS A 834 -16.49 27.50 15.92
CA LYS A 834 -16.60 27.24 14.48
C LYS A 834 -15.27 26.82 13.84
N ARG A 835 -15.25 25.63 13.23
CA ARG A 835 -14.23 25.16 12.29
C ARG A 835 -14.37 25.92 10.96
N PHE A 836 -13.47 26.86 10.68
CA PHE A 836 -12.92 27.24 9.37
C PHE A 836 -12.28 28.62 9.52
N ASP A 837 -11.04 28.63 9.99
CA ASP A 837 -10.17 29.79 9.88
C ASP A 837 -8.99 29.39 8.99
N LYS A 838 -8.67 30.22 7.99
CA LYS A 838 -7.66 29.94 6.95
C LYS A 838 -6.22 29.79 7.47
N ASP A 839 -6.01 30.03 8.76
CA ASP A 839 -4.68 30.19 9.37
C ASP A 839 -4.30 29.08 10.38
N LYS A 840 -5.03 27.95 10.44
CA LYS A 840 -4.71 26.83 11.36
C LYS A 840 -4.52 25.49 10.65
N VAL A 841 -3.32 24.92 10.81
CA VAL A 841 -2.93 23.56 10.37
C VAL A 841 -3.11 22.61 11.57
N ARG A 842 -3.88 21.52 11.41
CA ARG A 842 -4.06 20.50 12.46
C ARG A 842 -3.03 19.37 12.31
N GLY A 843 -2.52 18.91 13.45
CA GLY A 843 -1.57 17.80 13.58
C GLY A 843 -2.22 16.42 13.58
N TYR A 844 -1.35 15.42 13.46
CA TYR A 844 -1.59 13.99 13.23
C TYR A 844 -2.40 13.29 14.33
N GLY A 845 -3.13 12.23 13.95
CA GLY A 845 -3.87 11.35 14.85
C GLY A 845 -2.93 10.55 15.78
N GLY A 846 -3.26 10.53 17.07
CA GLY A 846 -2.58 9.71 18.08
C GLY A 846 -2.24 10.42 19.39
N VAL A 847 -2.24 11.76 19.45
CA VAL A 847 -2.06 12.49 20.72
C VAL A 847 -2.96 13.72 20.73
N GLY A 848 -3.62 13.97 21.86
CA GLY A 848 -4.68 14.96 22.06
C GLY A 848 -4.39 16.37 21.52
N GLY A 849 -5.46 17.07 21.17
CA GLY A 849 -5.44 18.36 20.50
C GLY A 849 -4.63 19.44 21.22
N LEU A 850 -3.81 20.15 20.45
CA LEU A 850 -3.19 21.41 20.87
C LEU A 850 -4.19 22.56 20.62
N GLU A 851 -4.80 23.06 21.70
CA GLU A 851 -5.42 24.38 21.72
C GLU A 851 -4.50 25.45 22.34
N SER A 852 -4.80 26.70 22.03
CA SER A 852 -3.95 27.88 22.15
C SER A 852 -3.80 28.42 23.58
N SER A 853 -3.05 27.72 24.43
CA SER A 853 -2.50 28.28 25.67
C SER A 853 -1.01 28.00 25.81
N ARG A 854 -0.23 28.42 24.80
CA ARG A 854 1.23 28.48 24.95
C ARG A 854 1.57 29.55 25.98
N GLN A 855 2.00 29.15 27.17
CA GLN A 855 2.85 30.04 27.94
C GLN A 855 4.20 30.15 27.21
N PRO A 856 4.74 31.37 27.00
CA PRO A 856 6.06 31.52 26.42
C PRO A 856 7.08 30.79 27.31
N ILE A 857 7.94 30.00 26.67
CA ILE A 857 9.07 29.36 27.35
C ILE A 857 9.95 30.46 27.94
N ASP A 858 10.17 30.44 29.26
CA ASP A 858 11.11 31.33 29.94
C ASP A 858 12.54 30.83 29.67
N ILE A 859 13.02 31.11 28.45
CA ILE A 859 14.37 30.79 27.98
C ILE A 859 15.43 31.31 28.96
N PRO A 860 15.33 32.54 29.53
CA PRO A 860 16.22 32.99 30.59
C PRO A 860 16.30 32.04 31.80
N LEU A 861 15.16 31.57 32.34
CA LEU A 861 15.12 30.66 33.49
C LEU A 861 15.71 29.28 33.18
N MET A 862 15.51 28.77 31.96
CA MET A 862 16.09 27.49 31.53
C MET A 862 17.60 27.57 31.28
N VAL A 863 18.07 28.69 30.71
CA VAL A 863 19.50 29.00 30.57
C VAL A 863 20.15 29.18 31.95
N GLU A 864 19.46 29.80 32.91
CA GLU A 864 19.98 29.98 34.27
C GLU A 864 20.06 28.64 35.04
N ARG A 865 19.10 27.74 34.87
CA ARG A 865 19.16 26.37 35.43
C ARG A 865 20.28 25.53 34.82
N ALA A 866 20.49 25.61 33.50
CA ALA A 866 21.60 24.92 32.83
C ALA A 866 22.98 25.50 33.20
N ARG A 867 23.05 26.82 33.45
CA ARG A 867 24.27 27.51 33.97
C ARG A 867 24.61 27.11 35.40
N ARG A 868 23.62 26.74 36.24
CA ARG A 868 23.89 26.24 37.61
C ARG A 868 24.55 24.86 37.62
N ASP A 869 24.37 24.07 36.57
CA ASP A 869 24.96 22.72 36.44
C ASP A 869 26.30 22.67 35.68
N THR A 870 26.78 23.79 35.11
CA THR A 870 28.08 23.80 34.40
C THR A 870 28.90 25.06 34.66
N SER A 871 30.16 24.88 35.05
CA SER A 871 31.08 25.92 35.50
C SER A 871 31.65 26.84 34.41
N LYS A 872 31.04 26.94 33.22
CA LYS A 872 31.54 27.83 32.14
C LYS A 872 30.43 28.56 31.38
N THR A 873 30.62 29.86 31.30
CA THR A 873 29.84 30.87 30.56
C THR A 873 30.04 30.73 29.05
N VAL A 874 29.21 29.90 28.39
CA VAL A 874 29.03 29.96 26.93
C VAL A 874 27.71 30.67 26.65
N THR A 875 27.70 31.68 25.78
CA THR A 875 26.48 32.41 25.42
C THR A 875 25.68 31.64 24.37
N TRP A 876 24.35 31.78 24.40
CA TRP A 876 23.43 31.10 23.47
C TRP A 876 23.75 31.38 22.00
N GLU A 877 24.18 32.61 21.69
CA GLU A 877 24.63 33.03 20.36
C GLU A 877 25.91 32.30 19.91
N THR A 878 26.88 32.09 20.80
CA THR A 878 28.10 31.31 20.52
C THR A 878 27.80 29.80 20.41
N LEU A 879 26.75 29.33 21.08
CA LEU A 879 26.36 27.92 21.13
C LEU A 879 25.47 27.49 19.95
N THR A 880 24.61 28.38 19.45
CA THR A 880 23.59 28.09 18.40
C THR A 880 23.84 28.82 17.09
N GLY A 881 24.63 29.89 17.08
CA GLY A 881 24.90 30.71 15.90
C GLY A 881 23.70 31.52 15.40
N LEU A 882 22.63 31.68 16.20
CA LEU A 882 21.47 32.49 15.88
C LEU A 882 21.75 33.97 16.15
N THR A 883 21.69 34.83 15.11
CA THR A 883 21.69 36.29 15.24
C THR A 883 20.29 36.81 14.88
N GLY A 884 19.37 36.82 15.84
CA GLY A 884 18.03 37.43 15.70
C GLY A 884 17.84 38.51 16.76
N PRO A 885 17.15 39.63 16.47
CA PRO A 885 17.04 40.75 17.39
C PRO A 885 16.28 40.31 18.66
N GLY A 886 16.88 40.61 19.80
CA GLY A 886 16.35 40.31 21.12
C GLY A 886 14.91 40.78 21.31
N TYR A 887 14.13 39.90 21.94
CA TYR A 887 12.94 40.15 22.75
C TYR A 887 12.45 41.60 22.84
N TYR A 888 11.25 41.85 22.30
CA TYR A 888 10.42 42.96 22.74
C TYR A 888 9.94 42.72 24.19
N PRO A 889 10.08 43.70 25.11
CA PRO A 889 9.63 43.55 26.49
C PRO A 889 8.12 43.80 26.57
N LEU A 890 7.34 42.75 26.83
CA LEU A 890 5.95 42.92 27.26
C LEU A 890 5.89 42.90 28.79
N THR A 891 5.71 44.13 29.31
CA THR A 891 5.01 44.48 30.56
C THR A 891 5.68 44.13 31.91
N GLY A 892 6.49 45.10 32.35
CA GLY A 892 6.62 45.66 33.71
C GLY A 892 5.94 44.99 34.92
N LYS A 893 6.78 44.48 35.82
CA LYS A 893 7.02 45.01 37.18
C LYS A 893 8.05 44.12 37.90
N PRO A 894 8.99 44.68 38.67
CA PRO A 894 9.87 43.87 39.50
C PRO A 894 9.15 43.50 40.80
N TYR A 895 9.24 42.24 41.22
CA TYR A 895 9.09 41.87 42.63
C TYR A 895 10.40 41.23 43.10
N ALA A 896 10.74 41.57 44.34
CA ALA A 896 12.03 41.52 45.02
C ALA A 896 12.77 40.18 44.99
#